data_AF-A0A3R6RGZ3-F1
#
_entry.id   AF-A0A3R6RGZ3-F1
#
_cell.length_a   1.000
_cell.length_b   1.000
_cell.length_c   1.000
_cell.angle_alpha   90.00
_cell.angle_beta   90.00
_cell.angle_gamma   90.00
#
_symmetry.space_group_name_H-M   'P 1'
#
loop_
_entity.id
_entity.type
_entity.pdbx_description
1 polymer ?
#
loop_
_entity_poly.entity_id
_entity_poly.type
_entity_poly.pdbx_seq_one_letter_code
_entity_poly.pdbx_strand_id
1 'polypeptide(L)'
;MGLLDFLRKNRFEGGTDKMYPRWSTPPDRNTEEWMQSFGENPRMAVIDKIASDLSYVTGKLYRIKQDGERQEITSHPFLDFMHQPNPLYEFTASSIWRLQAIYLMLKGEGYFIIERYYDGTPAELWPVPTHWVQMTPYQGNPFYQVRTTDGMIMNVSVDEMFVMRDLNPLDPYRRGLGQAEALSDEIEIDEYAAKFQKKFFYNDATPGLVVSMPGASDDQQNRFLTKWREKLRGADKSHGIITIGGPPDHPATVTKVADNMKDLDMVNGRTFVRDAVLEHFGVPREIMGITQNSNRSTADAAQYIYAKNVLTPKLRNRQDAINQQLLSAYGDDLEWEYDDIIPHDQEFDKAIALDGWNNGLLTKNEARELLSMEPIKNGDIYKMNFADLFLQENENPVAVSSASANMQYADGAPPMEEDRDQIEIEPSDLIELEEEKVLRRAAEIKAKRIKAAGRSIERTRRTQNHKFELGVQQYFNQQHDRIEQALNGTKKAESENVWDAIGITEEEFQKLSQAEQQSLTMQFVNGLLDWKEEEKLLDQILTPLWAETYDAGAEDVVRMYRIPAINRPELTSTARLRGGQRITQVTQTTKDQIAKIVSEGLETGKGRQELTEEIMDAMGSTETRARTIAAQECNTSLLAGNFDMAQRGGLSTKTWHVTNVGKARDTHRELNGKTVMMSEPFVTSKGNKLMMPCDPNCTVASETVNCHCFLTYD
;
A
#
# COMPACT_ATOMS: atom_id res chain seq x y z
N MET A 1 15.48 51.48 -15.63
CA MET A 1 16.90 51.88 -15.76
C MET A 1 17.26 52.72 -14.54
N GLY A 2 18.26 52.45 -13.72
CA GLY A 2 19.22 51.35 -13.64
C GLY A 2 19.86 51.44 -12.24
N LEU A 3 19.89 50.32 -11.53
CA LEU A 3 20.34 50.21 -10.14
C LEU A 3 21.67 49.45 -10.12
N LEU A 4 22.68 50.01 -10.79
CA LEU A 4 24.01 49.41 -10.98
C LEU A 4 25.04 50.54 -11.11
N ASP A 5 25.48 51.10 -9.98
CA ASP A 5 26.87 51.54 -9.76
C ASP A 5 27.03 52.14 -8.35
N PHE A 6 27.52 51.34 -7.39
CA PHE A 6 28.14 51.90 -6.20
C PHE A 6 29.30 50.98 -5.74
N LEU A 7 30.52 51.47 -6.00
CA LEU A 7 31.77 51.29 -5.24
C LEU A 7 32.77 50.19 -5.62
N ARG A 8 33.69 50.58 -6.52
CA ARG A 8 35.14 50.32 -6.37
C ARG A 8 35.74 51.19 -5.24
N LYS A 9 36.36 50.58 -4.21
CA LYS A 9 37.75 50.82 -3.72
C LYS A 9 38.00 50.33 -2.27
N ASN A 10 39.08 49.54 -2.16
CA ASN A 10 40.08 49.43 -1.09
C ASN A 10 39.67 49.18 0.37
N ARG A 11 39.98 47.98 0.88
CA ARG A 11 41.02 47.70 1.90
C ARG A 11 40.87 46.27 2.44
N PHE A 12 41.93 45.48 2.37
CA PHE A 12 42.16 44.39 3.33
C PHE A 12 43.64 44.43 3.74
N GLU A 13 43.92 45.24 4.75
CA GLU A 13 45.00 44.98 5.70
C GLU A 13 44.41 44.15 6.83
N GLY A 14 45.10 43.07 7.21
CA GLY A 14 44.98 42.45 8.52
C GLY A 14 43.77 41.54 8.74
N GLY A 15 43.98 40.24 8.54
CA GLY A 15 43.10 39.19 9.04
C GLY A 15 43.51 37.86 8.47
N THR A 16 43.81 36.89 9.33
CA THR A 16 44.25 35.53 8.99
C THR A 16 43.21 34.79 8.16
N ASP A 17 43.24 34.95 6.84
CA ASP A 17 42.36 34.23 5.93
C ASP A 17 42.98 32.87 5.57
N LYS A 18 42.68 31.85 6.38
CA LYS A 18 42.56 30.50 5.83
C LYS A 18 41.38 30.55 4.85
N MET A 19 41.71 30.74 3.58
CA MET A 19 40.74 30.77 2.49
C MET A 19 40.12 29.37 2.36
N TYR A 20 38.95 29.17 2.98
CA TYR A 20 38.14 27.98 2.76
C TYR A 20 37.65 28.00 1.31
N PRO A 21 37.86 26.94 0.51
CA PRO A 21 37.28 26.86 -0.82
C PRO A 21 35.76 26.93 -0.69
N ARG A 22 35.13 27.99 -1.23
CA ARG A 22 33.68 28.17 -1.13
C ARG A 22 32.88 27.13 -1.95
N TRP A 23 33.56 26.28 -2.71
CA TRP A 23 32.99 25.48 -3.82
C TRP A 23 33.67 24.11 -4.02
N SER A 24 34.65 23.72 -3.20
CA SER A 24 35.27 22.40 -3.30
C SER A 24 35.28 21.71 -1.94
N THR A 25 34.80 20.48 -1.92
CA THR A 25 34.79 19.63 -0.73
C THR A 25 35.41 18.30 -1.11
N PRO A 26 36.35 17.77 -0.30
CA PRO A 26 36.79 16.39 -0.44
C PRO A 26 35.57 15.45 -0.38
N PRO A 27 35.65 14.26 -1.02
CA PRO A 27 34.58 13.27 -0.92
C PRO A 27 34.23 13.04 0.55
N ASP A 28 32.93 12.99 0.86
CA ASP A 28 32.50 12.64 2.20
C ASP A 28 33.15 11.31 2.59
N ARG A 29 33.64 11.23 3.82
CA ARG A 29 34.50 10.15 4.34
C ARG A 29 33.83 8.76 4.34
N ASN A 30 32.64 8.65 3.75
CA ASN A 30 31.76 7.49 3.64
C ASN A 30 31.61 7.00 2.16
N THR A 31 32.19 7.68 1.16
CA THR A 31 31.97 7.33 -0.26
C THR A 31 32.60 6.00 -0.68
N GLU A 32 33.78 5.70 -0.17
CA GLU A 32 34.46 4.42 -0.42
C GLU A 32 33.72 3.25 0.24
N GLU A 33 33.27 3.44 1.49
CA GLU A 33 32.44 2.46 2.23
C GLU A 33 31.13 2.18 1.47
N TRP A 34 30.50 3.21 0.91
CA TRP A 34 29.32 3.07 0.04
C TRP A 34 29.57 2.32 -1.27
N MET A 35 30.77 2.41 -1.84
CA MET A 35 31.12 1.62 -3.02
C MET A 35 31.42 0.16 -2.66
N GLN A 36 32.02 -0.06 -1.49
CA GLN A 36 32.25 -1.41 -0.98
C GLN A 36 30.92 -2.10 -0.63
N SER A 37 29.96 -1.36 -0.05
CA SER A 37 28.64 -1.91 0.30
C SER A 37 27.84 -2.38 -0.92
N PHE A 38 28.08 -1.81 -2.11
CA PHE A 38 27.52 -2.32 -3.37
C PHE A 38 27.87 -3.79 -3.63
N GLY A 39 29.09 -4.22 -3.28
CA GLY A 39 29.54 -5.61 -3.43
C GLY A 39 29.13 -6.55 -2.30
N GLU A 40 28.82 -6.00 -1.12
CA GLU A 40 28.54 -6.78 0.10
C GLU A 40 27.04 -6.95 0.37
N ASN A 41 26.23 -5.94 0.03
CA ASN A 41 24.83 -5.88 0.44
C ASN A 41 23.87 -6.22 -0.72
N PRO A 42 23.03 -7.27 -0.57
CA PRO A 42 22.09 -7.68 -1.61
C PRO A 42 21.01 -6.65 -1.92
N ARG A 43 20.76 -5.66 -1.04
CA ARG A 43 19.79 -4.58 -1.30
C ARG A 43 20.21 -3.66 -2.44
N MET A 44 21.50 -3.62 -2.74
CA MET A 44 22.04 -2.86 -3.87
C MET A 44 21.81 -3.54 -5.23
N ALA A 45 21.30 -4.78 -5.26
CA ALA A 45 21.02 -5.49 -6.50
C ALA A 45 20.03 -4.76 -7.43
N VAL A 46 19.16 -3.89 -6.87
CA VAL A 46 18.24 -3.05 -7.64
C VAL A 46 19.01 -2.07 -8.54
N ILE A 47 20.08 -1.48 -8.01
CA ILE A 47 20.96 -0.57 -8.76
C ILE A 47 21.63 -1.33 -9.89
N ASP A 48 22.13 -2.54 -9.62
CA ASP A 48 22.77 -3.35 -10.64
C ASP A 48 21.79 -3.77 -11.75
N LYS A 49 20.55 -4.09 -11.38
CA LYS A 49 19.48 -4.42 -12.33
C LYS A 49 19.18 -3.24 -13.26
N ILE A 50 18.93 -2.06 -12.71
CA ILE A 50 18.70 -0.82 -13.49
C ILE A 50 19.89 -0.53 -14.40
N ALA A 51 21.11 -0.57 -13.84
CA ALA A 51 22.32 -0.25 -14.59
C ALA A 51 22.57 -1.24 -15.74
N SER A 52 22.31 -2.53 -15.50
CA SER A 52 22.41 -3.56 -16.51
C SER A 52 21.38 -3.36 -17.62
N ASP A 53 20.11 -3.11 -17.29
CA ASP A 53 19.05 -2.89 -18.27
C ASP A 53 19.33 -1.65 -19.13
N LEU A 54 19.82 -0.56 -18.52
CA LEU A 54 20.23 0.66 -19.23
C LEU A 54 21.45 0.47 -20.14
N SER A 55 22.28 -0.53 -19.89
CA SER A 55 23.55 -0.73 -20.63
C SER A 55 23.39 -1.40 -21.99
N TYR A 56 22.27 -2.11 -22.20
CA TYR A 56 21.98 -2.81 -23.45
C TYR A 56 21.17 -1.97 -24.44
N VAL A 57 20.75 -0.77 -24.05
CA VAL A 57 19.92 0.10 -24.90
C VAL A 57 20.77 0.69 -26.01
N THR A 58 20.33 0.46 -27.24
CA THR A 58 20.92 1.02 -28.46
C THR A 58 20.30 2.39 -28.77
N GLY A 59 20.95 3.14 -29.65
CA GLY A 59 20.44 4.41 -30.12
C GLY A 59 20.85 4.67 -31.56
N LYS A 60 20.30 5.76 -32.10
CA LYS A 60 20.46 6.18 -33.48
C LYS A 60 21.00 7.60 -33.53
N LEU A 61 21.78 7.86 -34.57
CA LEU A 61 22.32 9.18 -34.85
C LEU A 61 21.51 9.84 -35.96
N TYR A 62 21.02 11.05 -35.70
CA TYR A 62 20.29 11.86 -36.66
C TYR A 62 21.10 13.10 -37.03
N ARG A 63 20.99 13.51 -38.29
CA ARG A 63 21.43 14.83 -38.76
C ARG A 63 20.22 15.71 -39.00
N ILE A 64 20.22 16.89 -38.38
CA ILE A 64 19.17 17.88 -38.51
C ILE A 64 19.54 18.81 -39.66
N LYS A 65 18.77 18.77 -40.75
CA LYS A 65 18.91 19.74 -41.85
C LYS A 65 18.31 21.09 -41.47
N GLN A 66 18.66 22.15 -42.19
CA GLN A 66 18.13 23.50 -41.97
C GLN A 66 16.59 23.59 -42.07
N ASP A 67 15.95 22.67 -42.78
CA ASP A 67 14.48 22.58 -42.91
C ASP A 67 13.80 21.81 -41.75
N GLY A 68 14.56 21.35 -40.75
CA GLY A 68 14.06 20.56 -39.61
C GLY A 68 13.84 19.07 -39.90
N GLU A 69 14.12 18.62 -41.13
CA GLU A 69 14.04 17.21 -41.52
C GLU A 69 15.18 16.42 -40.85
N ARG A 70 14.82 15.38 -40.08
CA ARG A 70 15.75 14.47 -39.40
C ARG A 70 16.14 13.33 -40.32
N GLN A 71 17.43 13.19 -40.63
CA GLN A 71 17.95 12.08 -41.44
C GLN A 71 18.81 11.15 -40.58
N GLU A 72 18.43 9.87 -40.51
CA GLU A 72 19.23 8.84 -39.81
C GLU A 72 20.56 8.61 -40.54
N ILE A 73 21.66 8.61 -39.77
CA ILE A 73 23.00 8.29 -40.23
C ILE A 73 23.39 6.93 -39.67
N THR A 74 23.76 6.02 -40.55
CA THR A 74 24.17 4.65 -40.19
C THR A 74 25.68 4.45 -40.12
N SER A 75 26.48 5.39 -40.63
CA SER A 75 27.94 5.33 -40.60
C SER A 75 28.52 6.70 -40.25
N HIS A 76 29.16 6.79 -39.09
CA HIS A 76 29.76 8.01 -38.57
C HIS A 76 30.85 7.66 -37.52
N PRO A 77 31.97 8.41 -37.41
CA PRO A 77 33.00 8.14 -36.40
C PRO A 77 32.49 8.09 -34.96
N PHE A 78 31.45 8.88 -34.65
CA PHE A 78 30.76 8.82 -33.36
C PHE A 78 30.12 7.46 -33.07
N LEU A 79 29.56 6.79 -34.08
CA LEU A 79 28.96 5.45 -33.91
C LEU A 79 30.06 4.43 -33.61
N ASP A 80 31.20 4.52 -34.30
CA ASP A 80 32.36 3.65 -34.03
C ASP A 80 32.88 3.86 -32.60
N PHE A 81 32.98 5.11 -32.16
CA PHE A 81 33.33 5.47 -30.77
C PHE A 81 32.30 4.93 -29.76
N MET A 82 30.99 5.03 -30.03
CA MET A 82 29.96 4.51 -29.14
C MET A 82 29.95 2.97 -29.07
N HIS A 83 30.34 2.29 -30.16
CA HIS A 83 30.51 0.83 -30.19
C HIS A 83 31.75 0.38 -29.42
N GLN A 84 32.86 1.11 -29.53
CA GLN A 84 34.12 0.82 -28.85
C GLN A 84 34.70 2.08 -28.17
N PRO A 85 34.14 2.50 -27.01
CA PRO A 85 34.58 3.71 -26.33
C PRO A 85 35.91 3.55 -25.59
N ASN A 86 36.44 2.33 -25.50
CA ASN A 86 37.72 2.05 -24.86
C ASN A 86 38.48 0.95 -25.62
N PRO A 87 39.83 1.01 -25.71
CA PRO A 87 40.64 0.01 -26.39
C PRO A 87 40.71 -1.35 -25.67
N LEU A 88 40.45 -1.40 -24.37
CA LEU A 88 40.55 -2.63 -23.57
C LEU A 88 39.32 -3.54 -23.79
N TYR A 89 39.55 -4.82 -24.05
CA TYR A 89 38.48 -5.80 -24.30
C TYR A 89 37.48 -5.98 -23.14
N GLU A 90 37.91 -5.69 -21.91
CA GLU A 90 37.06 -5.77 -20.71
C GLU A 90 36.12 -4.56 -20.59
N PHE A 91 36.52 -3.41 -21.13
CA PHE A 91 35.77 -2.17 -21.10
C PHE A 91 34.90 -2.04 -22.35
N THR A 92 33.95 -2.97 -22.49
CA THR A 92 32.92 -2.86 -23.54
C THR A 92 32.03 -1.63 -23.29
N ALA A 93 31.38 -1.12 -24.35
CA ALA A 93 30.46 0.01 -24.23
C ALA A 93 29.40 -0.23 -23.13
N SER A 94 28.77 -1.41 -23.12
CA SER A 94 27.80 -1.79 -22.09
C SER A 94 28.39 -1.76 -20.68
N SER A 95 29.61 -2.26 -20.49
CA SER A 95 30.27 -2.31 -19.18
C SER A 95 30.59 -0.91 -18.65
N ILE A 96 31.07 -0.01 -19.52
CA ILE A 96 31.37 1.38 -19.15
C ILE A 96 30.10 2.14 -18.78
N TRP A 97 29.05 2.05 -19.61
CA TRP A 97 27.77 2.72 -19.33
C TRP A 97 27.03 2.14 -18.13
N ARG A 98 27.15 0.83 -17.88
CA ARG A 98 26.68 0.19 -16.64
C ARG A 98 27.41 0.75 -15.43
N LEU A 99 28.74 0.80 -15.47
CA LEU A 99 29.56 1.30 -14.35
C LEU A 99 29.22 2.76 -14.02
N GLN A 100 28.99 3.58 -15.03
CA GLN A 100 28.59 4.97 -14.87
C GLN A 100 27.19 5.14 -14.27
N ALA A 101 26.23 4.31 -14.69
CA ALA A 101 24.91 4.28 -14.05
C ALA A 101 25.01 3.90 -12.57
N ILE A 102 25.89 2.95 -12.22
CA ILE A 102 26.12 2.56 -10.82
C ILE A 102 26.68 3.74 -10.01
N TYR A 103 27.71 4.42 -10.50
CA TYR A 103 28.28 5.59 -9.82
C TYR A 103 27.25 6.71 -9.62
N LEU A 104 26.47 7.02 -10.66
CA LEU A 104 25.43 8.04 -10.60
C LEU A 104 24.34 7.68 -9.57
N MET A 105 23.87 6.43 -9.53
CA MET A 105 22.85 6.03 -8.55
C MET A 105 23.37 5.95 -7.10
N LEU A 106 24.62 5.53 -6.92
CA LEU A 106 25.22 5.43 -5.58
C LEU A 106 25.56 6.80 -4.99
N LYS A 107 26.18 7.69 -5.78
CA LYS A 107 26.76 8.94 -5.28
C LYS A 107 26.23 10.20 -5.95
N GLY A 108 25.38 10.06 -6.96
CA GLY A 108 24.85 11.20 -7.71
C GLY A 108 25.85 11.77 -8.70
N GLU A 109 26.97 11.08 -8.94
CA GLU A 109 28.04 11.54 -9.83
C GLU A 109 28.62 10.40 -10.64
N GLY A 110 28.91 10.64 -11.91
CA GLY A 110 29.63 9.71 -12.79
C GLY A 110 30.63 10.47 -13.66
N TYR A 111 31.89 10.04 -13.64
CA TYR A 111 33.01 10.73 -14.28
C TYR A 111 33.74 9.82 -15.25
N PHE A 112 33.99 10.28 -16.47
CA PHE A 112 34.94 9.67 -17.40
C PHE A 112 35.97 10.70 -17.86
N ILE A 113 37.25 10.33 -17.90
CA ILE A 113 38.25 11.12 -18.59
C ILE A 113 38.11 10.86 -20.09
N ILE A 114 38.06 11.94 -20.87
CA ILE A 114 37.96 11.92 -22.32
C ILE A 114 39.36 12.12 -22.88
N GLU A 115 39.92 11.08 -23.49
CA GLU A 115 41.11 11.22 -24.32
C GLU A 115 40.66 11.61 -25.73
N ARG A 116 41.35 12.58 -26.35
CA ARG A 116 40.96 13.13 -27.66
C ARG A 116 42.03 12.86 -28.71
N TYR A 117 41.60 12.67 -29.96
CA TYR A 117 42.48 12.68 -31.11
C TYR A 117 43.04 14.08 -31.36
N TYR A 118 44.04 14.18 -32.24
CA TYR A 118 44.67 15.46 -32.59
C TYR A 118 43.70 16.48 -33.21
N ASP A 119 42.58 16.02 -33.78
CA ASP A 119 41.51 16.85 -34.35
C ASP A 119 40.50 17.34 -33.29
N GLY A 120 40.67 16.97 -32.02
CA GLY A 120 39.80 17.36 -30.92
C GLY A 120 38.59 16.43 -30.70
N THR A 121 38.42 15.39 -31.52
CA THR A 121 37.32 14.43 -31.34
C THR A 121 37.62 13.44 -30.20
N PRO A 122 36.62 13.04 -29.39
CA PRO A 122 36.77 12.00 -28.36
C PRO A 122 37.24 10.67 -28.96
N ALA A 123 38.39 10.18 -28.49
CA ALA A 123 38.98 8.91 -28.89
C ALA A 123 38.59 7.79 -27.91
N GLU A 124 38.72 8.04 -26.61
CA GLU A 124 38.54 7.02 -25.57
C GLU A 124 37.89 7.61 -24.32
N LEU A 125 37.14 6.77 -23.60
CA LEU A 125 36.56 7.05 -22.30
C LEU A 125 37.21 6.17 -21.23
N TRP A 126 37.75 6.83 -20.21
CA TRP A 126 38.39 6.18 -19.07
C TRP A 126 37.54 6.38 -17.82
N PRO A 127 36.90 5.33 -17.28
CA PRO A 127 36.05 5.47 -16.12
C PRO A 127 36.82 5.83 -14.85
N VAL A 128 36.38 6.89 -14.18
CA VAL A 128 36.98 7.35 -12.92
C VAL A 128 36.01 7.11 -11.77
N PRO A 129 36.39 6.29 -10.78
CA PRO A 129 35.63 6.16 -9.55
C PRO A 129 35.43 7.51 -8.85
N THR A 130 34.22 7.81 -8.36
CA THR A 130 33.89 9.12 -7.78
C THR A 130 34.71 9.47 -6.52
N HIS A 131 35.22 8.48 -5.79
CA HIS A 131 36.09 8.68 -4.63
C HIS A 131 37.52 9.11 -5.02
N TRP A 132 37.95 8.89 -6.26
CA TRP A 132 39.23 9.39 -6.76
C TRP A 132 39.17 10.89 -7.04
N VAL A 133 37.98 11.43 -7.31
CA VAL A 133 37.78 12.87 -7.52
C VAL A 133 37.75 13.59 -6.16
N GLN A 134 38.88 14.22 -5.82
CA GLN A 134 39.05 14.94 -4.56
C GLN A 134 38.47 16.35 -4.59
N MET A 135 38.52 17.02 -5.75
CA MET A 135 37.95 18.35 -5.92
C MET A 135 37.29 18.47 -7.29
N THR A 136 36.10 19.07 -7.27
CA THR A 136 35.37 19.55 -8.45
C THR A 136 35.81 20.96 -8.83
N PRO A 137 35.65 21.37 -10.10
CA PRO A 137 36.03 22.69 -10.57
C PRO A 137 35.21 23.77 -9.86
N TYR A 138 35.82 24.94 -9.69
CA TYR A 138 35.17 26.10 -9.10
C TYR A 138 35.63 27.39 -9.79
N GLN A 139 34.96 28.51 -9.48
CA GLN A 139 35.29 29.79 -10.09
C GLN A 139 36.75 30.18 -9.81
N GLY A 140 37.57 30.21 -10.86
CA GLY A 140 39.01 30.47 -10.78
C GLY A 140 39.91 29.23 -10.81
N ASN A 141 39.34 28.01 -10.83
CA ASN A 141 40.07 26.75 -10.98
C ASN A 141 39.23 25.74 -11.82
N PRO A 142 39.41 25.70 -13.16
CA PRO A 142 38.64 24.87 -14.07
C PRO A 142 39.21 23.45 -14.18
N PHE A 143 39.67 22.86 -13.07
CA PHE A 143 40.27 21.52 -13.07
C PHE A 143 39.62 20.61 -12.04
N TYR A 144 39.39 19.35 -12.43
CA TYR A 144 39.13 18.24 -11.53
C TYR A 144 40.44 17.71 -10.97
N GLN A 145 40.53 17.51 -9.66
CA GLN A 145 41.69 16.84 -9.06
C GLN A 145 41.36 15.38 -8.81
N VAL A 146 41.98 14.51 -9.59
CA VAL A 146 41.80 13.05 -9.53
C VAL A 146 43.04 12.43 -8.89
N ARG A 147 42.85 11.66 -7.82
CA ARG A 147 43.90 10.90 -7.17
C ARG A 147 43.90 9.47 -7.69
N THR A 148 44.98 9.06 -8.35
CA THR A 148 45.14 7.68 -8.82
C THR A 148 45.49 6.74 -7.66
N THR A 149 45.40 5.43 -7.90
CA THR A 149 45.79 4.38 -6.94
C THR A 149 47.22 4.53 -6.41
N ASP A 150 48.12 5.04 -7.24
CA ASP A 150 49.53 5.27 -6.90
C ASP A 150 49.74 6.51 -6.03
N GLY A 151 48.67 7.24 -5.71
CA GLY A 151 48.70 8.45 -4.88
C GLY A 151 49.11 9.71 -5.63
N MET A 152 49.31 9.65 -6.95
CA MET A 152 49.53 10.84 -7.77
C MET A 152 48.23 11.63 -7.93
N ILE A 153 48.33 12.95 -7.91
CA ILE A 153 47.22 13.86 -8.18
C ILE A 153 47.34 14.34 -9.61
N MET A 154 46.33 14.02 -10.42
CA MET A 154 46.16 14.46 -11.79
C MET A 154 45.13 15.60 -11.82
N ASN A 155 45.46 16.69 -12.52
CA ASN A 155 44.53 17.77 -12.79
C ASN A 155 43.96 17.60 -14.19
N VAL A 156 42.66 17.34 -14.30
CA VAL A 156 41.95 17.14 -15.57
C VAL A 156 41.10 18.38 -15.86
N SER A 157 41.16 18.92 -17.07
CA SER A 157 40.35 20.08 -17.46
C SER A 157 38.85 19.78 -17.46
N VAL A 158 37.98 20.80 -17.33
CA VAL A 158 36.53 20.61 -17.49
C VAL A 158 36.17 20.07 -18.87
N ASP A 159 36.90 20.46 -19.92
CA ASP A 159 36.64 20.06 -21.31
C ASP A 159 37.08 18.61 -21.63
N GLU A 160 37.89 18.02 -20.74
CA GLU A 160 38.46 16.67 -20.86
C GLU A 160 37.80 15.67 -19.90
N MET A 161 36.74 16.09 -19.19
CA MET A 161 35.99 15.25 -18.27
C MET A 161 34.53 15.18 -18.70
N PHE A 162 34.05 13.97 -18.99
CA PHE A 162 32.62 13.70 -19.11
C PHE A 162 32.02 13.58 -17.72
N VAL A 163 30.97 14.35 -17.46
CA VAL A 163 30.34 14.47 -16.14
C VAL A 163 28.84 14.32 -16.25
N MET A 164 28.28 13.40 -15.47
CA MET A 164 26.86 13.41 -15.14
C MET A 164 26.69 13.56 -13.64
N ARG A 165 25.79 14.47 -13.24
CA ARG A 165 25.55 14.78 -11.83
C ARG A 165 24.07 15.00 -11.54
N ASP A 166 23.57 14.29 -10.54
CA ASP A 166 22.26 14.54 -9.94
C ASP A 166 22.39 15.71 -8.94
N LEU A 167 21.71 16.82 -9.22
CA LEU A 167 21.88 18.06 -8.47
C LEU A 167 21.30 17.96 -7.06
N ASN A 168 22.09 18.36 -6.06
CA ASN A 168 21.63 18.43 -4.68
C ASN A 168 20.81 19.71 -4.45
N PRO A 169 19.56 19.63 -3.95
CA PRO A 169 18.73 20.81 -3.69
C PRO A 169 19.29 21.72 -2.58
N LEU A 170 20.06 21.18 -1.64
CA LEU A 170 20.68 21.96 -0.56
C LEU A 170 21.81 22.87 -1.10
N ASP A 171 22.58 22.38 -2.07
CA ASP A 171 23.62 23.15 -2.74
C ASP A 171 23.87 22.60 -4.16
N PRO A 172 23.28 23.20 -5.19
CA PRO A 172 23.39 22.74 -6.59
C PRO A 172 24.81 22.81 -7.16
N TYR A 173 25.71 23.55 -6.52
CA TYR A 173 27.06 23.78 -7.01
C TYR A 173 28.08 22.80 -6.40
N ARG A 174 27.71 22.11 -5.31
CA ARG A 174 28.52 21.09 -4.65
C ARG A 174 28.45 19.74 -5.36
N ARG A 175 28.89 18.69 -4.67
CA ARG A 175 28.80 17.30 -5.11
C ARG A 175 27.35 16.90 -5.37
N GLY A 176 27.18 15.92 -6.24
CA GLY A 176 25.89 15.32 -6.53
C GLY A 176 25.30 14.62 -5.31
N LEU A 177 24.00 14.38 -5.34
CA LEU A 177 23.29 13.60 -4.32
C LEU A 177 22.83 12.28 -4.93
N GLY A 178 23.36 11.17 -4.42
CA GLY A 178 23.00 9.84 -4.91
C GLY A 178 21.62 9.42 -4.43
N GLN A 179 20.87 8.71 -5.28
CA GLN A 179 19.59 8.12 -4.88
C GLN A 179 19.79 7.13 -3.72
N ALA A 180 20.88 6.35 -3.72
CA ALA A 180 21.15 5.37 -2.68
C ALA A 180 21.49 6.00 -1.31
N GLU A 181 22.04 7.23 -1.29
CA GLU A 181 22.43 7.89 -0.03
C GLU A 181 21.22 8.21 0.85
N ALA A 182 20.07 8.48 0.24
CA ALA A 182 18.81 8.70 0.97
C ALA A 182 18.29 7.45 1.68
N LEU A 183 18.74 6.25 1.27
CA LEU A 183 18.39 4.96 1.89
C LEU A 183 19.53 4.42 2.77
N SER A 184 20.50 5.26 3.11
CA SER A 184 21.72 4.80 3.74
C SER A 184 21.48 4.10 5.06
N ASP A 185 20.70 4.73 5.93
CA ASP A 185 20.34 4.21 7.24
C ASP A 185 19.57 2.88 7.11
N GLU A 186 18.61 2.76 6.19
CA GLU A 186 17.81 1.56 5.98
C GLU A 186 18.65 0.37 5.51
N ILE A 187 19.60 0.63 4.60
CA ILE A 187 20.49 -0.39 4.06
C ILE A 187 21.48 -0.84 5.14
N GLU A 188 22.02 0.10 5.92
CA GLU A 188 22.87 -0.20 7.07
C GLU A 188 22.11 -1.00 8.14
N ILE A 189 20.84 -0.68 8.41
CA ILE A 189 19.99 -1.44 9.32
C ILE A 189 19.82 -2.89 8.84
N ASP A 190 19.54 -3.15 7.55
CA ASP A 190 19.44 -4.52 7.02
C ASP A 190 20.78 -5.27 7.15
N GLU A 191 21.89 -4.57 6.94
CA GLU A 191 23.23 -5.15 7.09
C GLU A 191 23.56 -5.49 8.55
N TYR A 192 23.29 -4.58 9.48
CA TYR A 192 23.45 -4.84 10.92
C TYR A 192 22.53 -5.97 11.37
N ALA A 193 21.29 -6.03 10.88
CA ALA A 193 20.38 -7.13 11.15
C ALA A 193 20.93 -8.46 10.61
N ALA A 194 21.48 -8.47 9.39
CA ALA A 194 22.09 -9.66 8.80
C ALA A 194 23.35 -10.10 9.56
N LYS A 195 24.23 -9.17 9.94
CA LYS A 195 25.42 -9.45 10.76
C LYS A 195 25.03 -9.92 12.17
N PHE A 196 23.98 -9.34 12.76
CA PHE A 196 23.43 -9.78 14.03
C PHE A 196 22.87 -11.19 13.92
N GLN A 197 22.05 -11.49 12.90
CA GLN A 197 21.53 -12.84 12.65
C GLN A 197 22.67 -13.84 12.45
N LYS A 198 23.65 -13.52 11.60
CA LYS A 198 24.84 -14.35 11.39
C LYS A 198 25.58 -14.60 12.69
N LYS A 199 25.84 -13.56 13.49
CA LYS A 199 26.50 -13.69 14.81
C LYS A 199 25.64 -14.46 15.80
N PHE A 200 24.33 -14.28 15.79
CA PHE A 200 23.40 -15.00 16.66
C PHE A 200 23.45 -16.50 16.37
N PHE A 201 23.32 -16.90 15.09
CA PHE A 201 23.40 -18.30 14.69
C PHE A 201 24.82 -18.89 14.83
N TYR A 202 25.86 -18.09 14.57
CA TYR A 202 27.25 -18.57 14.62
C TYR A 202 27.79 -18.63 16.05
N ASN A 203 27.47 -17.64 16.89
CA ASN A 203 27.99 -17.52 18.24
C ASN A 203 27.03 -18.02 19.33
N ASP A 204 25.86 -18.61 19.01
CA ASP A 204 24.74 -19.01 19.90
C ASP A 204 25.12 -19.29 21.37
N ALA A 205 25.44 -18.21 22.09
CA ALA A 205 25.98 -18.19 23.44
C ALA A 205 25.10 -17.34 24.35
N THR A 206 23.89 -17.01 23.89
CA THR A 206 22.82 -16.55 24.76
C THR A 206 22.37 -17.77 25.56
N PRO A 207 22.55 -17.81 26.89
CA PRO A 207 22.14 -18.97 27.67
C PRO A 207 20.63 -19.18 27.51
N GLY A 208 20.23 -20.29 26.88
CA GLY A 208 18.81 -20.59 26.64
C GLY A 208 18.00 -20.74 27.94
N LEU A 209 18.69 -21.01 29.06
CA LEU A 209 18.11 -21.00 30.39
C LEU A 209 19.18 -20.66 31.42
N VAL A 210 18.78 -19.92 32.46
CA VAL A 210 19.59 -19.71 33.67
C VAL A 210 18.86 -20.34 34.85
N VAL A 211 19.47 -21.29 35.55
CA VAL A 211 18.96 -21.96 36.76
C VAL A 211 19.78 -21.50 37.96
N SER A 212 19.14 -20.95 38.98
CA SER A 212 19.85 -20.60 40.21
C SER A 212 20.05 -21.85 41.09
N MET A 213 21.29 -22.12 41.55
CA MET A 213 21.59 -23.22 42.49
C MET A 213 22.21 -22.65 43.79
N PRO A 214 21.38 -22.18 44.73
CA PRO A 214 21.89 -21.53 45.94
C PRO A 214 22.71 -22.48 46.83
N GLY A 215 23.90 -22.04 47.26
CA GLY A 215 24.80 -22.77 48.20
C GLY A 215 25.80 -23.79 47.62
N ALA A 216 25.89 -23.97 46.29
CA ALA A 216 26.78 -24.96 45.67
C ALA A 216 28.24 -24.46 45.48
N SER A 217 29.22 -25.28 45.86
CA SER A 217 30.66 -25.00 45.66
C SER A 217 31.12 -25.16 44.19
N ASP A 218 32.22 -24.51 43.79
CA ASP A 218 32.77 -24.56 42.42
C ASP A 218 33.02 -25.99 41.91
N ASP A 219 33.45 -26.90 42.80
CA ASP A 219 33.64 -28.32 42.48
C ASP A 219 32.34 -29.08 42.23
N GLN A 220 31.23 -28.66 42.86
CA GLN A 220 29.91 -29.23 42.61
C GLN A 220 29.33 -28.71 41.29
N GLN A 221 29.53 -27.42 41.01
CA GLN A 221 29.15 -26.80 39.73
C GLN A 221 29.90 -27.44 38.56
N ASN A 222 31.21 -27.65 38.67
CA ASN A 222 32.02 -28.29 37.62
C ASN A 222 31.66 -29.77 37.39
N ARG A 223 31.35 -30.53 38.45
CA ARG A 223 30.86 -31.92 38.32
C ARG A 223 29.49 -32.00 37.67
N PHE A 224 28.59 -31.06 38.00
CA PHE A 224 27.29 -30.92 37.33
C PHE A 224 27.47 -30.59 35.85
N LEU A 225 28.30 -29.59 35.53
CA LEU A 225 28.62 -29.19 34.15
C LEU A 225 29.25 -30.32 33.32
N THR A 226 30.11 -31.14 33.94
CA THR A 226 30.75 -32.29 33.26
C THR A 226 29.73 -33.38 32.92
N LYS A 227 28.90 -33.79 33.89
CA LYS A 227 27.79 -34.73 33.65
C LYS A 227 26.74 -34.19 32.68
N TRP A 228 26.56 -32.87 32.67
CA TRP A 228 25.64 -32.16 31.78
C TRP A 228 26.15 -32.17 30.33
N ARG A 229 27.44 -31.84 30.10
CA ARG A 229 28.09 -31.89 28.79
C ARG A 229 28.14 -33.29 28.20
N GLU A 230 28.32 -34.32 29.02
CA GLU A 230 28.25 -35.72 28.57
C GLU A 230 26.85 -36.14 28.12
N LYS A 231 25.78 -35.59 28.71
CA LYS A 231 24.39 -35.93 28.37
C LYS A 231 23.81 -35.11 27.21
N LEU A 232 24.31 -33.90 26.96
CA LEU A 232 23.72 -32.92 26.03
C LEU A 232 24.57 -32.61 24.79
N ARG A 233 25.68 -33.32 24.55
CA ARG A 233 26.44 -33.19 23.29
C ARG A 233 25.69 -33.86 22.12
N GLY A 234 25.37 -33.08 21.08
CA GLY A 234 24.78 -33.52 19.82
C GLY A 234 23.97 -32.40 19.16
N ALA A 235 23.92 -32.35 17.82
CA ALA A 235 23.17 -31.34 17.06
C ALA A 235 21.66 -31.32 17.40
N ASP A 236 21.15 -32.41 17.98
CA ASP A 236 19.75 -32.59 18.38
C ASP A 236 19.45 -32.11 19.82
N LYS A 237 20.37 -31.42 20.50
CA LYS A 237 20.23 -31.07 21.94
C LYS A 237 20.63 -29.63 22.30
N SER A 238 20.43 -28.69 21.38
CA SER A 238 20.50 -27.24 21.61
C SER A 238 19.53 -26.81 22.73
N HIS A 239 19.83 -25.72 23.47
CA HIS A 239 19.10 -25.20 24.66
C HIS A 239 19.51 -25.73 26.05
N GLY A 240 20.81 -25.95 26.27
CA GLY A 240 21.35 -26.28 27.59
C GLY A 240 21.26 -25.12 28.61
N ILE A 241 20.99 -25.49 29.87
CA ILE A 241 20.72 -24.60 31.00
C ILE A 241 22.02 -24.25 31.75
N ILE A 242 22.23 -22.99 32.13
CA ILE A 242 23.39 -22.45 32.88
C ILE A 242 22.99 -22.12 34.31
N THR A 243 23.86 -22.30 35.32
CA THR A 243 23.52 -21.96 36.72
C THR A 243 24.54 -21.09 37.44
N ILE A 244 24.09 -20.16 38.30
CA ILE A 244 24.95 -19.37 39.23
C ILE A 244 24.45 -19.57 40.67
N GLY A 245 25.37 -19.62 41.65
CA GLY A 245 25.05 -19.82 43.06
C GLY A 245 24.73 -18.51 43.80
N GLY A 246 23.66 -18.52 44.61
CA GLY A 246 23.26 -17.45 45.54
C GLY A 246 23.11 -17.94 47.00
N PRO A 247 22.83 -17.04 47.97
CA PRO A 247 22.76 -17.37 49.40
C PRO A 247 21.60 -18.32 49.78
N PRO A 248 21.65 -18.96 50.98
CA PRO A 248 20.84 -20.14 51.33
C PRO A 248 19.32 -19.96 51.43
N ASP A 249 18.79 -18.73 51.40
CA ASP A 249 17.38 -18.44 51.75
C ASP A 249 16.53 -17.92 50.56
N HIS A 250 16.94 -18.13 49.30
CA HIS A 250 16.16 -17.73 48.13
C HIS A 250 15.82 -18.90 47.19
N PRO A 251 14.55 -19.08 46.79
CA PRO A 251 14.16 -20.15 45.87
C PRO A 251 14.79 -19.94 44.49
N ALA A 252 15.16 -21.03 43.83
CA ALA A 252 15.73 -21.02 42.49
C ALA A 252 14.74 -20.42 41.48
N THR A 253 14.98 -19.20 41.02
CA THR A 253 14.18 -18.55 39.98
C THR A 253 14.69 -18.94 38.60
N VAL A 254 13.82 -19.55 37.79
CA VAL A 254 14.06 -19.80 36.37
C VAL A 254 13.57 -18.60 35.58
N THR A 255 14.50 -17.74 35.20
CA THR A 255 14.20 -16.60 34.34
C THR A 255 14.55 -17.00 32.91
N LYS A 256 13.54 -17.09 32.03
CA LYS A 256 13.79 -17.22 30.60
C LYS A 256 14.38 -15.89 30.14
N VAL A 257 15.66 -15.88 29.77
CA VAL A 257 16.38 -14.65 29.39
C VAL A 257 16.18 -14.30 27.91
N ALA A 258 15.78 -15.27 27.09
CA ALA A 258 15.63 -15.07 25.65
C ALA A 258 14.15 -15.02 25.22
N ASP A 259 13.75 -13.91 24.60
CA ASP A 259 12.58 -13.85 23.74
C ASP A 259 12.80 -14.76 22.53
N ASN A 260 11.73 -15.42 22.09
CA ASN A 260 11.85 -16.31 20.94
C ASN A 260 12.11 -15.41 19.72
N MET A 261 12.97 -15.83 18.79
CA MET A 261 13.29 -15.01 17.59
C MET A 261 12.05 -14.70 16.73
N LYS A 262 10.99 -15.48 16.94
CA LYS A 262 9.63 -15.28 16.41
C LYS A 262 8.95 -14.02 16.95
N ASP A 263 9.31 -13.57 18.15
CA ASP A 263 8.76 -12.40 18.83
C ASP A 263 9.39 -11.09 18.32
N LEU A 264 10.59 -11.14 17.73
CA LEU A 264 11.30 -9.98 17.16
C LEU A 264 10.86 -9.60 15.73
N ASP A 265 9.93 -10.35 15.13
CA ASP A 265 9.37 -10.14 13.79
C ASP A 265 10.38 -9.69 12.70
N MET A 266 11.61 -10.21 12.78
CA MET A 266 12.72 -9.72 11.96
C MET A 266 12.53 -10.00 10.46
N VAL A 267 11.73 -11.01 10.11
CA VAL A 267 11.42 -11.36 8.72
C VAL A 267 10.54 -10.29 8.08
N ASN A 268 9.53 -9.80 8.80
CA ASN A 268 8.70 -8.70 8.30
C ASN A 268 9.51 -7.42 8.22
N GLY A 269 10.38 -7.13 9.18
CA GLY A 269 11.31 -5.99 9.12
C GLY A 269 12.19 -6.01 7.85
N ARG A 270 12.78 -7.16 7.52
CA ARG A 270 13.61 -7.29 6.30
C ARG A 270 12.79 -7.26 5.00
N THR A 271 11.53 -7.68 5.05
CA THR A 271 10.61 -7.57 3.91
C THR A 271 10.21 -6.11 3.70
N PHE A 272 9.92 -5.39 4.79
CA PHE A 272 9.61 -3.96 4.76
C PHE A 272 10.78 -3.14 4.21
N VAL A 273 12.00 -3.36 4.69
CA VAL A 273 13.19 -2.66 4.17
C VAL A 273 13.43 -2.98 2.69
N ARG A 274 13.22 -4.25 2.27
CA ARG A 274 13.29 -4.60 0.85
C ARG A 274 12.33 -3.78 0.01
N ASP A 275 11.07 -3.76 0.42
CA ASP A 275 10.01 -3.13 -0.36
C ASP A 275 10.19 -1.60 -0.36
N ALA A 276 10.64 -1.01 0.75
CA ALA A 276 11.05 0.40 0.81
C ALA A 276 12.19 0.75 -0.16
N VAL A 277 13.22 -0.10 -0.26
CA VAL A 277 14.31 0.11 -1.24
C VAL A 277 13.78 0.03 -2.68
N LEU A 278 12.89 -0.92 -2.98
CA LEU A 278 12.27 -1.05 -4.30
C LEU A 278 11.41 0.16 -4.66
N GLU A 279 10.58 0.62 -3.72
CA GLU A 279 9.71 1.78 -3.87
C GLU A 279 10.52 3.07 -4.13
N HIS A 280 11.63 3.26 -3.41
CA HIS A 280 12.50 4.43 -3.58
C HIS A 280 13.13 4.54 -4.97
N PHE A 281 13.56 3.41 -5.54
CA PHE A 281 14.05 3.38 -6.92
C PHE A 281 12.93 3.29 -7.98
N GLY A 282 11.68 3.16 -7.54
CA GLY A 282 10.51 3.01 -8.42
C GLY A 282 10.47 1.66 -9.16
N VAL A 283 11.20 0.65 -8.69
CA VAL A 283 11.31 -0.66 -9.36
C VAL A 283 10.23 -1.60 -8.83
N PRO A 284 9.31 -2.09 -9.68
CA PRO A 284 8.33 -3.08 -9.26
C PRO A 284 8.98 -4.40 -8.83
N ARG A 285 8.42 -5.04 -7.80
CA ARG A 285 8.90 -6.31 -7.23
C ARG A 285 8.95 -7.45 -8.25
N GLU A 286 8.08 -7.43 -9.26
CA GLU A 286 8.00 -8.43 -10.33
C GLU A 286 9.28 -8.43 -11.17
N ILE A 287 9.91 -7.27 -11.39
CA ILE A 287 11.17 -7.14 -12.15
C ILE A 287 12.33 -7.80 -11.40
N MET A 288 12.26 -7.81 -10.07
CA MET A 288 13.25 -8.47 -9.21
C MET A 288 12.96 -9.96 -8.98
N GLY A 289 11.98 -10.54 -9.70
CA GLY A 289 11.65 -11.97 -9.65
C GLY A 289 10.77 -12.38 -8.46
N ILE A 290 10.15 -11.42 -7.77
CA ILE A 290 9.26 -11.69 -6.63
C ILE A 290 7.82 -11.83 -7.15
N THR A 291 7.42 -13.05 -7.50
CA THR A 291 6.15 -13.33 -8.20
C THR A 291 5.02 -13.80 -7.28
N GLN A 292 4.84 -13.18 -6.11
CA GLN A 292 3.74 -13.54 -5.22
C GLN A 292 2.39 -13.02 -5.80
N ASN A 293 1.51 -13.94 -6.19
CA ASN A 293 0.18 -13.65 -6.76
C ASN A 293 0.19 -12.78 -8.04
N SER A 294 1.27 -12.80 -8.81
CA SER A 294 1.35 -12.08 -10.09
C SER A 294 0.80 -12.95 -11.24
N ASN A 295 -0.06 -12.36 -12.07
CA ASN A 295 -0.48 -12.92 -13.35
C ASN A 295 0.27 -12.21 -14.50
N ARG A 296 0.20 -12.76 -15.73
CA ARG A 296 0.91 -12.20 -16.89
C ARG A 296 0.62 -10.70 -17.10
N SER A 297 -0.64 -10.30 -17.05
CA SER A 297 -1.05 -8.90 -17.22
C SER A 297 -0.45 -7.97 -16.18
N THR A 298 -0.30 -8.41 -14.92
CA THR A 298 0.38 -7.61 -13.89
C THR A 298 1.89 -7.49 -14.14
N ALA A 299 2.52 -8.53 -14.70
CA ALA A 299 3.93 -8.48 -15.05
C ALA A 299 4.18 -7.54 -16.23
N ASP A 300 3.31 -7.56 -17.25
CA ASP A 300 3.39 -6.67 -18.41
C ASP A 300 3.19 -5.21 -17.99
N ALA A 301 2.21 -4.94 -17.12
CA ALA A 301 2.00 -3.60 -16.54
C ALA A 301 3.19 -3.13 -15.70
N ALA A 302 3.83 -4.03 -14.94
CA ALA A 302 5.03 -3.71 -14.17
C ALA A 302 6.22 -3.35 -15.08
N GLN A 303 6.42 -4.07 -16.19
CA GLN A 303 7.44 -3.75 -17.19
C GLN A 303 7.20 -2.38 -17.83
N TYR A 304 5.94 -2.07 -18.16
CA TYR A 304 5.57 -0.76 -18.69
C TYR A 304 5.92 0.38 -17.71
N ILE A 305 5.51 0.24 -16.44
CA ILE A 305 5.78 1.25 -15.39
C ILE A 305 7.29 1.43 -15.20
N TYR A 306 8.04 0.33 -15.12
CA TYR A 306 9.49 0.34 -14.95
C TYR A 306 10.20 1.03 -16.11
N ALA A 307 9.87 0.68 -17.36
CA ALA A 307 10.46 1.30 -18.54
C ALA A 307 10.17 2.81 -18.59
N LYS A 308 8.88 3.19 -18.46
CA LYS A 308 8.43 4.57 -18.60
C LYS A 308 8.92 5.49 -17.48
N ASN A 309 8.83 5.05 -16.22
CA ASN A 309 9.08 5.92 -15.07
C ASN A 309 10.53 5.87 -14.58
N VAL A 310 11.24 4.74 -14.74
CA VAL A 310 12.59 4.56 -14.20
C VAL A 310 13.65 4.65 -15.29
N LEU A 311 13.50 3.88 -16.37
CA LEU A 311 14.54 3.76 -17.39
C LEU A 311 14.56 4.97 -18.33
N THR A 312 13.42 5.37 -18.91
CA THR A 312 13.33 6.45 -19.90
C THR A 312 13.90 7.79 -19.39
N PRO A 313 13.59 8.28 -18.17
CA PRO A 313 14.16 9.54 -17.69
C PRO A 313 15.69 9.47 -17.53
N LYS A 314 16.23 8.33 -17.07
CA LYS A 314 17.67 8.13 -16.92
C LYS A 314 18.39 8.07 -18.28
N LEU A 315 17.77 7.43 -19.27
CA LEU A 315 18.28 7.42 -20.65
C LEU A 315 18.27 8.82 -21.26
N ARG A 316 17.20 9.61 -21.07
CA ARG A 316 17.12 11.00 -21.56
C ARG A 316 18.19 11.88 -20.93
N ASN A 317 18.40 11.79 -19.61
CA ASN A 317 19.47 12.54 -18.95
C ASN A 317 20.86 12.17 -19.51
N ARG A 318 21.09 10.89 -19.82
CA ARG A 318 22.33 10.44 -20.47
C ARG A 318 22.44 10.93 -21.90
N GLN A 319 21.35 10.89 -22.66
CA GLN A 319 21.27 11.40 -24.02
C GLN A 319 21.65 12.89 -24.07
N ASP A 320 21.07 13.70 -23.18
CA ASP A 320 21.37 15.12 -23.09
C ASP A 320 22.85 15.36 -22.76
N ALA A 321 23.41 14.59 -21.83
CA ALA A 321 24.82 14.68 -21.47
C ALA A 321 25.76 14.29 -22.62
N ILE A 322 25.43 13.22 -23.35
CA ILE A 322 26.19 12.76 -24.53
C ILE A 322 26.12 13.83 -25.63
N ASN A 323 24.94 14.35 -25.92
CA ASN A 323 24.73 15.38 -26.94
C ASN A 323 25.53 16.66 -26.62
N GLN A 324 25.50 17.11 -25.36
CA GLN A 324 26.19 18.34 -24.97
C GLN A 324 27.71 18.20 -24.87
N GLN A 325 28.22 17.09 -24.30
CA GLN A 325 29.64 16.97 -23.94
C GLN A 325 30.48 16.17 -24.94
N LEU A 326 29.91 15.16 -25.60
CA LEU A 326 30.62 14.28 -26.51
C LEU A 326 30.31 14.59 -27.98
N LEU A 327 29.02 14.71 -28.32
CA LEU A 327 28.58 14.86 -29.71
C LEU A 327 28.94 16.23 -30.30
N SER A 328 28.94 17.28 -29.48
CA SER A 328 29.33 18.64 -29.85
C SER A 328 30.75 18.74 -30.44
N ALA A 329 31.63 17.80 -30.12
CA ALA A 329 32.98 17.74 -30.70
C ALA A 329 33.00 17.20 -32.15
N TYR A 330 31.93 16.54 -32.61
CA TYR A 330 31.83 15.96 -33.94
C TYR A 330 31.05 16.84 -34.93
N GLY A 331 30.12 17.66 -34.46
CA GLY A 331 29.35 18.60 -35.27
C GLY A 331 28.10 19.12 -34.55
N ASP A 332 27.71 20.36 -34.86
CA ASP A 332 26.53 21.01 -34.27
C ASP A 332 25.20 20.56 -34.92
N ASP A 333 25.25 19.84 -36.04
CA ASP A 333 24.09 19.38 -36.83
C ASP A 333 23.63 17.96 -36.46
N LEU A 334 24.22 17.36 -35.43
CA LEU A 334 23.99 15.98 -35.03
C LEU A 334 23.17 15.87 -33.74
N GLU A 335 22.27 14.89 -33.68
CA GLU A 335 21.45 14.56 -32.52
C GLU A 335 21.50 13.05 -32.28
N TRP A 336 21.98 12.63 -31.11
CA TRP A 336 21.89 11.23 -30.67
C TRP A 336 20.59 11.02 -29.90
N GLU A 337 19.87 9.94 -30.24
CA GLU A 337 18.62 9.54 -29.60
C GLU A 337 18.63 8.05 -29.27
N TYR A 338 18.29 7.68 -28.04
CA TYR A 338 18.13 6.27 -27.66
C TYR A 338 16.84 5.69 -28.23
N ASP A 339 16.84 4.39 -28.54
CA ASP A 339 15.64 3.69 -28.98
C ASP A 339 14.57 3.68 -27.88
N ASP A 340 13.30 3.71 -28.27
CA ASP A 340 12.20 3.61 -27.31
C ASP A 340 12.14 2.20 -26.72
N ILE A 341 12.33 2.14 -25.41
CA ILE A 341 12.37 0.92 -24.61
C ILE A 341 11.01 0.60 -23.97
N ILE A 342 10.01 1.48 -24.12
CA ILE A 342 8.69 1.27 -23.54
C ILE A 342 8.02 0.10 -24.27
N PRO A 343 7.68 -0.99 -23.58
CA PRO A 343 6.94 -2.09 -24.19
C PRO A 343 5.58 -1.57 -24.68
N HIS A 344 5.36 -1.65 -25.98
CA HIS A 344 4.09 -1.32 -26.59
C HIS A 344 3.13 -2.50 -26.43
N ASP A 345 1.88 -2.22 -26.04
CA ASP A 345 0.85 -3.25 -25.95
C ASP A 345 0.37 -3.59 -27.38
N GLN A 346 0.94 -4.66 -27.93
CA GLN A 346 0.63 -5.14 -29.27
C GLN A 346 -0.86 -5.45 -29.45
N GLU A 347 -1.61 -5.78 -28.38
CA GLU A 347 -3.05 -6.02 -28.48
C GLU A 347 -3.82 -4.69 -28.59
N PHE A 348 -3.41 -3.68 -27.82
CA PHE A 348 -3.99 -2.33 -27.89
C PHE A 348 -3.71 -1.65 -29.23
N ASP A 349 -2.46 -1.70 -29.71
CA ASP A 349 -2.08 -1.12 -30.99
C ASP A 349 -2.77 -1.84 -32.16
N LYS A 350 -2.94 -3.17 -32.05
CA LYS A 350 -3.73 -3.93 -33.02
C LYS A 350 -5.21 -3.57 -32.98
N ALA A 351 -5.78 -3.31 -31.81
CA ALA A 351 -7.16 -2.86 -31.70
C ALA A 351 -7.34 -1.48 -32.33
N ILE A 352 -6.46 -0.51 -32.05
CA ILE A 352 -6.47 0.82 -32.68
C ILE A 352 -6.29 0.71 -34.19
N ALA A 353 -5.32 -0.09 -34.65
CA ALA A 353 -5.06 -0.27 -36.07
C ALA A 353 -6.27 -0.87 -36.80
N LEU A 354 -6.91 -1.90 -36.22
CA LEU A 354 -8.07 -2.56 -36.83
C LEU A 354 -9.33 -1.70 -36.74
N ASP A 355 -9.62 -1.09 -35.60
CA ASP A 355 -10.81 -0.25 -35.43
C ASP A 355 -10.69 1.06 -36.20
N GLY A 356 -9.51 1.69 -36.18
CA GLY A 356 -9.20 2.87 -36.98
C GLY A 356 -9.29 2.59 -38.48
N TRP A 357 -8.80 1.43 -38.93
CA TRP A 357 -8.98 0.97 -40.30
C TRP A 357 -10.45 0.70 -40.62
N ASN A 358 -11.18 -0.02 -39.76
CA ASN A 358 -12.57 -0.40 -40.00
C ASN A 358 -13.53 0.79 -40.03
N ASN A 359 -13.26 1.81 -39.21
CA ASN A 359 -14.05 3.04 -39.12
C ASN A 359 -13.62 4.12 -40.14
N GLY A 360 -12.60 3.84 -40.97
CA GLY A 360 -12.10 4.77 -41.99
C GLY A 360 -11.34 5.98 -41.43
N LEU A 361 -10.85 5.91 -40.19
CA LEU A 361 -10.04 6.95 -39.55
C LEU A 361 -8.56 6.86 -39.95
N LEU A 362 -8.08 5.65 -40.21
CA LEU A 362 -6.70 5.37 -40.62
C LEU A 362 -6.65 4.82 -42.03
N THR A 363 -5.58 5.15 -42.75
CA THR A 363 -5.23 4.49 -44.01
C THR A 363 -4.66 3.09 -43.76
N LYS A 364 -4.61 2.25 -44.81
CA LYS A 364 -4.09 0.88 -44.67
C LYS A 364 -2.60 0.89 -44.32
N ASN A 365 -1.86 1.90 -44.79
CA ASN A 365 -0.44 2.05 -44.49
C ASN A 365 -0.23 2.54 -43.05
N GLU A 366 -1.00 3.50 -42.56
CA GLU A 366 -0.95 3.94 -41.15
C GLU A 366 -1.31 2.79 -40.19
N ALA A 367 -2.33 1.99 -40.52
CA ALA A 367 -2.69 0.82 -39.72
C ALA A 367 -1.60 -0.28 -39.75
N ARG A 368 -0.82 -0.38 -40.84
CA ARG A 368 0.30 -1.33 -40.96
C ARG A 368 1.54 -0.86 -40.21
N GLU A 369 1.77 0.45 -40.19
CA GLU A 369 2.84 1.08 -39.41
C GLU A 369 2.66 0.82 -37.91
N LEU A 370 1.43 1.00 -37.39
CA LEU A 370 1.09 0.64 -36.01
C LEU A 370 1.30 -0.86 -35.71
N LEU A 371 1.16 -1.72 -36.71
CA LEU A 371 1.42 -3.16 -36.61
C LEU A 371 2.90 -3.53 -36.89
N SER A 372 3.78 -2.54 -37.02
CA SER A 372 5.21 -2.73 -37.38
C SER A 372 5.41 -3.55 -38.66
N MET A 373 4.53 -3.39 -39.65
CA MET A 373 4.62 -4.05 -40.95
C MET A 373 5.07 -3.08 -42.05
N GLU A 374 5.83 -3.58 -43.03
CA GLU A 374 6.26 -2.74 -44.15
C GLU A 374 5.07 -2.13 -44.93
N PRO A 375 5.16 -0.84 -45.31
CA PRO A 375 4.14 -0.17 -46.12
C PRO A 375 4.04 -0.79 -47.51
N ILE A 376 2.84 -0.77 -48.09
CA ILE A 376 2.58 -1.35 -49.43
C ILE A 376 2.41 -0.21 -50.44
N LYS A 377 2.93 -0.39 -51.66
CA LYS A 377 2.64 0.51 -52.79
C LYS A 377 1.12 0.58 -53.04
N ASN A 378 0.56 1.80 -53.04
CA ASN A 378 -0.88 2.10 -53.12
C ASN A 378 -1.70 1.67 -51.88
N GLY A 379 -1.14 1.81 -50.67
CA GLY A 379 -1.82 1.52 -49.40
C GLY A 379 -2.50 2.71 -48.71
N ASP A 380 -2.44 3.92 -49.28
CA ASP A 380 -3.08 5.12 -48.70
C ASP A 380 -4.57 5.19 -49.09
N ILE A 381 -5.28 4.09 -48.84
CA ILE A 381 -6.70 3.91 -49.14
C ILE A 381 -7.42 3.92 -47.80
N TYR A 382 -8.62 4.50 -47.70
CA TYR A 382 -9.51 4.37 -46.53
C TYR A 382 -10.57 3.30 -46.76
N LYS A 383 -10.98 2.59 -45.71
CA LYS A 383 -12.16 1.71 -45.77
C LYS A 383 -13.40 2.54 -45.45
N MET A 384 -14.35 2.59 -46.39
CA MET A 384 -15.69 3.13 -46.14
C MET A 384 -16.69 1.98 -46.11
N ASN A 385 -17.54 1.93 -45.09
CA ASN A 385 -18.67 1.01 -45.03
C ASN A 385 -19.96 1.77 -45.36
N PHE A 386 -20.76 1.28 -46.31
CA PHE A 386 -21.93 2.00 -46.85
C PHE A 386 -23.26 1.57 -46.21
N ALA A 387 -23.30 0.58 -45.32
CA ALA A 387 -24.57 -0.01 -44.87
C ALA A 387 -24.61 -0.32 -43.37
N ASP A 388 -24.99 0.67 -42.56
CA ASP A 388 -25.63 0.43 -41.26
C ASP A 388 -27.10 0.88 -41.35
N LEU A 389 -28.02 -0.08 -41.33
CA LEU A 389 -29.46 0.16 -41.45
C LEU A 389 -30.12 -0.03 -40.07
N PHE A 390 -30.51 1.06 -39.43
CA PHE A 390 -31.19 1.02 -38.12
C PHE A 390 -32.71 0.95 -38.31
N LEU A 391 -33.33 -0.14 -37.85
CA LEU A 391 -34.78 -0.40 -37.96
C LEU A 391 -35.48 -0.16 -36.62
N GLN A 392 -36.71 0.34 -36.65
CA GLN A 392 -37.56 0.39 -35.45
C GLN A 392 -38.20 -0.98 -35.18
N GLU A 393 -38.53 -1.30 -33.92
CA GLU A 393 -39.04 -2.63 -33.50
C GLU A 393 -40.34 -3.06 -34.22
N ASN A 394 -41.09 -2.09 -34.76
CA ASN A 394 -42.34 -2.28 -35.48
C ASN A 394 -42.18 -2.42 -37.02
N GLU A 395 -40.96 -2.32 -37.57
CA GLU A 395 -40.71 -2.41 -39.00
C GLU A 395 -40.26 -3.82 -39.43
N ASN A 396 -40.78 -4.31 -40.56
CA ASN A 396 -40.43 -5.64 -41.08
C ASN A 396 -39.08 -5.58 -41.83
N PRO A 397 -38.02 -6.27 -41.35
CA PRO A 397 -36.68 -6.20 -41.94
C PRO A 397 -36.62 -6.58 -43.42
N VAL A 398 -37.51 -7.47 -43.86
CA VAL A 398 -37.56 -7.96 -45.25
C VAL A 398 -38.13 -6.90 -46.19
N ALA A 399 -39.15 -6.16 -45.73
CA ALA A 399 -39.78 -5.12 -46.52
C ALA A 399 -38.82 -3.93 -46.73
N VAL A 400 -38.10 -3.53 -45.68
CA VAL A 400 -37.17 -2.40 -45.76
C VAL A 400 -35.95 -2.75 -46.62
N SER A 401 -35.38 -3.95 -46.46
CA SER A 401 -34.27 -4.43 -47.32
C SER A 401 -34.65 -4.45 -48.81
N SER A 402 -35.87 -4.88 -49.14
CA SER A 402 -36.38 -4.85 -50.51
C SER A 402 -36.64 -3.45 -51.06
N ALA A 403 -37.02 -2.49 -50.20
CA ALA A 403 -37.22 -1.10 -50.57
C ALA A 403 -35.89 -0.36 -50.82
N SER A 404 -34.86 -0.65 -50.01
CA SER A 404 -33.50 -0.12 -50.17
C SER A 404 -32.85 -0.58 -51.48
N ALA A 405 -33.05 -1.85 -51.86
CA ALA A 405 -32.55 -2.40 -53.12
C ALA A 405 -33.21 -1.77 -54.36
N ASN A 406 -34.48 -1.37 -54.26
CA ASN A 406 -35.23 -0.79 -55.39
C ASN A 406 -35.00 0.73 -55.58
N MET A 407 -34.41 1.43 -54.60
CA MET A 407 -34.05 2.85 -54.74
C MET A 407 -32.81 3.10 -55.62
N GLN A 408 -32.05 2.05 -55.99
CA GLN A 408 -30.87 2.16 -56.85
C GLN A 408 -31.19 2.28 -58.36
N TYR A 409 -32.47 2.25 -58.76
CA TYR A 409 -32.88 2.23 -60.17
C TYR A 409 -33.92 3.29 -60.57
N ALA A 410 -34.16 4.31 -59.75
CA ALA A 410 -35.05 5.42 -60.11
C ALA A 410 -34.23 6.61 -60.65
N ASP A 411 -34.29 6.81 -61.97
CA ASP A 411 -33.66 7.91 -62.69
C ASP A 411 -34.50 9.19 -62.57
N GLY A 412 -33.93 10.25 -62.00
CA GLY A 412 -34.36 11.65 -62.12
C GLY A 412 -35.34 12.23 -61.08
N ALA A 413 -34.86 13.12 -60.21
CA ALA A 413 -35.61 14.24 -59.59
C ALA A 413 -34.65 15.27 -58.92
N PRO A 414 -35.08 16.50 -58.56
CA PRO A 414 -34.47 17.80 -58.90
C PRO A 414 -33.51 18.38 -57.83
N PRO A 415 -32.81 19.51 -58.11
CA PRO A 415 -31.88 20.11 -57.15
C PRO A 415 -32.64 20.81 -56.02
N MET A 416 -32.16 20.66 -54.78
CA MET A 416 -32.62 21.43 -53.63
C MET A 416 -31.53 22.38 -53.16
N GLU A 417 -31.98 23.60 -52.86
CA GLU A 417 -31.26 24.87 -52.81
C GLU A 417 -30.16 25.00 -51.74
N GLU A 418 -29.18 25.82 -52.09
CA GLU A 418 -28.20 26.46 -51.21
C GLU A 418 -28.90 27.47 -50.31
N ASP A 419 -28.98 27.22 -49.00
CA ASP A 419 -28.93 28.29 -48.00
C ASP A 419 -28.70 27.69 -46.61
N ARG A 420 -27.46 27.70 -46.10
CA ARG A 420 -27.10 27.75 -44.65
C ARG A 420 -25.59 27.96 -44.50
N ASP A 421 -25.16 29.19 -44.75
CA ASP A 421 -23.87 29.68 -44.27
C ASP A 421 -24.04 30.47 -42.96
N GLN A 422 -23.01 30.34 -42.11
CA GLN A 422 -22.56 31.21 -41.02
C GLN A 422 -23.19 31.06 -39.62
N ILE A 423 -22.40 30.43 -38.74
CA ILE A 423 -22.17 30.94 -37.38
C ILE A 423 -20.65 30.93 -37.14
N GLU A 424 -20.01 32.09 -37.28
CA GLU A 424 -18.68 32.36 -36.72
C GLU A 424 -18.80 32.49 -35.20
N ILE A 425 -17.87 31.87 -34.46
CA ILE A 425 -17.71 32.07 -33.01
C ILE A 425 -16.26 32.48 -32.79
N GLU A 426 -16.03 33.69 -32.28
CA GLU A 426 -14.71 34.18 -31.90
C GLU A 426 -14.18 33.50 -30.61
N PRO A 427 -12.87 33.16 -30.55
CA PRO A 427 -12.27 32.48 -29.41
C PRO A 427 -11.59 33.48 -28.46
N SER A 428 -12.26 33.92 -27.40
CA SER A 428 -11.54 34.53 -26.25
C SER A 428 -12.18 34.43 -24.85
N ASP A 429 -13.40 33.91 -24.67
CA ASP A 429 -14.06 33.87 -23.34
C ASP A 429 -14.39 32.46 -22.78
N LEU A 430 -13.85 31.38 -23.37
CA LEU A 430 -14.34 30.01 -23.10
C LEU A 430 -13.67 29.23 -21.96
N ILE A 431 -12.56 29.69 -21.39
CA ILE A 431 -11.74 28.85 -20.49
C ILE A 431 -12.26 28.86 -19.03
N GLU A 432 -12.77 29.98 -18.51
CA GLU A 432 -13.22 30.06 -17.10
C GLU A 432 -14.65 29.54 -16.87
N LEU A 433 -15.53 29.61 -17.88
CA LEU A 433 -16.94 29.18 -17.77
C LEU A 433 -17.14 27.66 -17.95
N GLU A 434 -16.20 26.96 -18.58
CA GLU A 434 -16.25 25.51 -18.73
C GLU A 434 -15.80 24.78 -17.47
N GLU A 435 -14.76 25.27 -16.77
CA GLU A 435 -14.30 24.66 -15.51
C GLU A 435 -15.39 24.65 -14.43
N GLU A 436 -16.14 25.75 -14.27
CA GLU A 436 -17.22 25.80 -13.27
C GLU A 436 -18.37 24.85 -13.62
N LYS A 437 -18.69 24.68 -14.92
CA LYS A 437 -19.69 23.71 -15.39
C LYS A 437 -19.20 22.27 -15.23
N VAL A 438 -17.92 22.00 -15.47
CA VAL A 438 -17.30 20.68 -15.28
C VAL A 438 -17.26 20.33 -13.80
N LEU A 439 -16.89 21.26 -12.92
CA LEU A 439 -16.89 21.08 -11.46
C LEU A 439 -18.32 20.87 -10.91
N ARG A 440 -19.32 21.62 -11.40
CA ARG A 440 -20.73 21.38 -11.04
C ARG A 440 -21.21 20.01 -11.48
N ARG A 441 -20.91 19.58 -12.71
CA ARG A 441 -21.23 18.23 -13.19
C ARG A 441 -20.51 17.15 -12.39
N ALA A 442 -19.23 17.33 -12.05
CA ALA A 442 -18.47 16.41 -11.23
C ALA A 442 -19.06 16.30 -9.81
N ALA A 443 -19.47 17.42 -9.21
CA ALA A 443 -20.15 17.45 -7.92
C ALA A 443 -21.52 16.76 -7.96
N GLU A 444 -22.30 16.95 -9.04
CA GLU A 444 -23.57 16.26 -9.24
C GLU A 444 -23.39 14.74 -9.42
N ILE A 445 -22.37 14.31 -10.16
CA ILE A 445 -22.01 12.89 -10.32
C ILE A 445 -21.60 12.29 -8.97
N LYS A 446 -20.75 12.99 -8.20
CA LYS A 446 -20.34 12.58 -6.85
C LYS A 446 -21.55 12.46 -5.91
N ALA A 447 -22.45 13.44 -5.93
CA ALA A 447 -23.68 13.42 -5.13
C ALA A 447 -24.62 12.26 -5.50
N LYS A 448 -24.78 11.97 -6.81
CA LYS A 448 -25.55 10.82 -7.29
C LYS A 448 -24.93 9.49 -6.83
N ARG A 449 -23.60 9.35 -6.90
CA ARG A 449 -22.86 8.17 -6.41
C ARG A 449 -23.04 7.96 -4.91
N ILE A 450 -22.89 9.01 -4.10
CA ILE A 450 -23.10 8.95 -2.63
C ILE A 450 -24.54 8.47 -2.32
N LYS A 451 -25.53 9.04 -3.01
CA LYS A 451 -26.94 8.65 -2.82
C LYS A 451 -27.22 7.21 -3.25
N ALA A 452 -26.58 6.74 -4.32
CA ALA A 452 -26.68 5.36 -4.78
C ALA A 452 -26.04 4.39 -3.77
N ALA A 453 -24.85 4.69 -3.27
CA ALA A 453 -24.16 3.90 -2.25
C ALA A 453 -24.98 3.78 -0.96
N GLY A 454 -25.51 4.90 -0.44
CA GLY A 454 -26.35 4.89 0.76
C GLY A 454 -27.64 4.07 0.59
N ARG A 455 -28.29 4.13 -0.59
CA ARG A 455 -29.47 3.32 -0.89
C ARG A 455 -29.15 1.83 -1.01
N SER A 456 -28.00 1.49 -1.57
CA SER A 456 -27.55 0.10 -1.76
C SER A 456 -27.31 -0.57 -0.41
N ILE A 457 -26.50 0.07 0.45
CA ILE A 457 -26.22 -0.40 1.81
C ILE A 457 -27.51 -0.52 2.64
N GLU A 458 -28.41 0.46 2.57
CA GLU A 458 -29.66 0.43 3.31
C GLU A 458 -30.58 -0.71 2.86
N ARG A 459 -30.61 -1.04 1.56
CA ARG A 459 -31.36 -2.20 1.05
C ARG A 459 -30.81 -3.50 1.62
N THR A 460 -29.49 -3.70 1.55
CA THR A 460 -28.83 -4.90 2.08
C THR A 460 -29.02 -5.01 3.59
N ARG A 461 -28.86 -3.90 4.32
CA ARG A 461 -29.09 -3.80 5.77
C ARG A 461 -30.49 -4.27 6.13
N ARG A 462 -31.53 -3.82 5.45
CA ARG A 462 -32.92 -4.23 5.78
C ARG A 462 -33.13 -5.73 5.64
N THR A 463 -32.62 -6.31 4.56
CA THR A 463 -32.76 -7.76 4.31
C THR A 463 -32.00 -8.59 5.34
N GLN A 464 -30.75 -8.22 5.63
CA GLN A 464 -29.92 -8.94 6.60
C GLN A 464 -30.40 -8.74 8.04
N ASN A 465 -30.79 -7.51 8.41
CA ASN A 465 -31.29 -7.19 9.76
C ASN A 465 -32.50 -8.05 10.13
N HIS A 466 -33.42 -8.27 9.18
CA HIS A 466 -34.57 -9.15 9.42
C HIS A 466 -34.16 -10.59 9.78
N LYS A 467 -33.10 -11.13 9.16
CA LYS A 467 -32.59 -12.47 9.48
C LYS A 467 -31.99 -12.53 10.89
N PHE A 468 -31.22 -11.51 11.27
CA PHE A 468 -30.69 -11.39 12.64
C PHE A 468 -31.80 -11.25 13.66
N GLU A 469 -32.82 -10.43 13.38
CA GLU A 469 -33.97 -10.26 14.27
C GLU A 469 -34.68 -11.60 14.52
N LEU A 470 -34.96 -12.37 13.46
CA LEU A 470 -35.56 -13.69 13.60
C LEU A 470 -34.70 -14.65 14.43
N GLY A 471 -33.39 -14.73 14.16
CA GLY A 471 -32.48 -15.63 14.89
C GLY A 471 -32.33 -15.26 16.37
N VAL A 472 -32.13 -13.97 16.65
CA VAL A 472 -31.97 -13.47 18.03
C VAL A 472 -33.28 -13.55 18.81
N GLN A 473 -34.43 -13.28 18.17
CA GLN A 473 -35.74 -13.41 18.81
C GLN A 473 -36.05 -14.88 19.12
N GLN A 474 -35.76 -15.81 18.20
CA GLN A 474 -35.92 -17.24 18.47
C GLN A 474 -35.04 -17.70 19.64
N TYR A 475 -33.79 -17.23 19.70
CA TYR A 475 -32.89 -17.51 20.82
C TYR A 475 -33.47 -17.02 22.16
N PHE A 476 -33.92 -15.76 22.23
CA PHE A 476 -34.48 -15.21 23.46
C PHE A 476 -35.78 -15.90 23.89
N ASN A 477 -36.64 -16.28 22.94
CA ASN A 477 -37.84 -17.07 23.25
C ASN A 477 -37.46 -18.43 23.86
N GLN A 478 -36.48 -19.14 23.28
CA GLN A 478 -36.01 -20.42 23.82
C GLN A 478 -35.27 -20.25 25.15
N GLN A 479 -34.54 -19.16 25.35
CA GLN A 479 -33.93 -18.82 26.65
C GLN A 479 -35.01 -18.55 27.70
N HIS A 480 -36.07 -17.82 27.34
CA HIS A 480 -37.22 -17.57 28.20
C HIS A 480 -37.86 -18.89 28.67
N ASP A 481 -38.20 -19.80 27.74
CA ASP A 481 -38.79 -21.10 28.05
C ASP A 481 -37.91 -21.95 28.99
N ARG A 482 -36.57 -21.89 28.81
CA ARG A 482 -35.61 -22.64 29.65
C ARG A 482 -35.48 -22.06 31.05
N ILE A 483 -35.51 -20.72 31.17
CA ILE A 483 -35.53 -20.05 32.49
C ILE A 483 -36.86 -20.34 33.19
N GLU A 484 -37.99 -20.30 32.47
CA GLU A 484 -39.29 -20.65 33.02
C GLU A 484 -39.30 -22.07 33.57
N GLN A 485 -38.76 -23.04 32.82
CA GLN A 485 -38.62 -24.42 33.28
C GLN A 485 -37.71 -24.56 34.49
N ALA A 486 -36.60 -23.82 34.54
CA ALA A 486 -35.68 -23.80 35.67
C ALA A 486 -36.33 -23.20 36.94
N LEU A 487 -37.14 -22.15 36.78
CA LEU A 487 -37.84 -21.48 37.88
C LEU A 487 -39.05 -22.27 38.39
N ASN A 488 -39.76 -22.99 37.52
CA ASN A 488 -40.98 -23.73 37.88
C ASN A 488 -40.72 -25.19 38.30
N GLY A 489 -39.59 -25.79 37.89
CA GLY A 489 -39.13 -27.10 38.33
C GLY A 489 -39.91 -28.30 37.78
N THR A 490 -39.18 -29.32 37.35
CA THR A 490 -39.73 -30.65 37.09
C THR A 490 -39.88 -31.43 38.40
N LYS A 491 -41.14 -31.74 38.76
CA LYS A 491 -41.66 -32.53 39.90
C LYS A 491 -41.88 -31.79 41.25
N LYS A 492 -43.18 -31.64 41.57
CA LYS A 492 -43.82 -31.72 42.91
C LYS A 492 -42.88 -31.57 44.13
N ALA A 493 -42.62 -30.33 44.53
CA ALA A 493 -42.34 -29.97 45.92
C ALA A 493 -42.76 -28.51 46.12
N GLU A 494 -43.94 -28.29 46.71
CA GLU A 494 -44.51 -26.97 47.00
C GLU A 494 -43.78 -26.24 48.16
N SER A 495 -42.57 -26.65 48.54
CA SER A 495 -41.95 -26.27 49.82
C SER A 495 -40.48 -25.84 49.79
N GLU A 496 -39.86 -25.62 48.63
CA GLU A 496 -38.52 -25.02 48.57
C GLU A 496 -38.63 -23.55 48.11
N ASN A 497 -38.44 -22.64 49.06
CA ASN A 497 -38.39 -21.19 48.84
C ASN A 497 -37.06 -20.79 48.18
N VAL A 498 -36.99 -19.63 47.54
CA VAL A 498 -35.73 -19.06 47.00
C VAL A 498 -34.63 -19.01 48.08
N TRP A 499 -35.03 -18.83 49.34
CA TRP A 499 -34.18 -18.92 50.53
C TRP A 499 -33.53 -20.30 50.75
N ASP A 500 -34.19 -21.39 50.38
CA ASP A 500 -33.63 -22.75 50.49
C ASP A 500 -32.58 -23.02 49.40
N ALA A 501 -32.74 -22.40 48.22
CA ALA A 501 -31.76 -22.46 47.13
C ALA A 501 -30.50 -21.60 47.41
N ILE A 502 -30.66 -20.50 48.16
CA ILE A 502 -29.56 -19.62 48.59
C ILE A 502 -28.93 -20.11 49.90
N GLY A 503 -29.67 -20.90 50.70
CA GLY A 503 -29.20 -21.54 51.94
C GLY A 503 -29.12 -20.60 53.15
N ILE A 504 -29.82 -19.46 53.12
CA ILE A 504 -29.76 -18.40 54.14
C ILE A 504 -31.17 -17.84 54.38
N THR A 505 -31.47 -17.36 55.58
CA THR A 505 -32.77 -16.74 55.92
C THR A 505 -32.86 -15.26 55.53
N GLU A 506 -34.07 -14.73 55.38
CA GLU A 506 -34.33 -13.32 55.02
C GLU A 506 -33.66 -12.32 55.98
N GLU A 507 -33.69 -12.61 57.29
CA GLU A 507 -33.05 -11.77 58.32
C GLU A 507 -31.52 -11.83 58.29
N GLU A 508 -30.94 -12.94 57.83
CA GLU A 508 -29.50 -13.10 57.67
C GLU A 508 -29.01 -12.39 56.41
N PHE A 509 -29.78 -12.44 55.32
CA PHE A 509 -29.47 -11.75 54.07
C PHE A 509 -29.45 -10.23 54.23
N GLN A 510 -30.39 -9.65 54.98
CA GLN A 510 -30.43 -8.20 55.25
C GLN A 510 -29.27 -7.70 56.13
N LYS A 511 -28.60 -8.59 56.87
CA LYS A 511 -27.44 -8.25 57.72
C LYS A 511 -26.10 -8.32 56.97
N LEU A 512 -26.08 -8.92 55.78
CA LEU A 512 -24.90 -9.02 54.95
C LEU A 512 -24.55 -7.67 54.31
N SER A 513 -23.28 -7.49 53.97
CA SER A 513 -22.86 -6.34 53.17
C SER A 513 -23.42 -6.42 51.74
N GLN A 514 -23.58 -5.27 51.08
CA GLN A 514 -24.09 -5.21 49.70
C GLN A 514 -23.29 -6.09 48.71
N ALA A 515 -21.99 -6.27 48.95
CA ALA A 515 -21.13 -7.12 48.12
C ALA A 515 -21.40 -8.62 48.35
N GLU A 516 -21.70 -9.03 49.58
CA GLU A 516 -22.03 -10.42 49.93
C GLU A 516 -23.43 -10.80 49.42
N GLN A 517 -24.39 -9.88 49.52
CA GLN A 517 -25.72 -10.03 48.92
C GLN A 517 -25.62 -10.26 47.40
N GLN A 518 -24.85 -9.43 46.70
CA GLN A 518 -24.59 -9.58 45.27
C GLN A 518 -23.93 -10.92 44.92
N SER A 519 -22.97 -11.38 45.72
CA SER A 519 -22.30 -12.67 45.49
C SER A 519 -23.26 -13.86 45.58
N LEU A 520 -24.15 -13.86 46.57
CA LEU A 520 -25.15 -14.92 46.76
C LEU A 520 -26.20 -14.90 45.66
N THR A 521 -26.68 -13.71 45.29
CA THR A 521 -27.61 -13.54 44.17
C THR A 521 -26.97 -14.03 42.86
N MET A 522 -25.70 -13.71 42.62
CA MET A 522 -24.98 -14.19 41.42
C MET A 522 -24.74 -15.70 41.43
N GLN A 523 -24.56 -16.32 42.61
CA GLN A 523 -24.47 -17.78 42.72
C GLN A 523 -25.79 -18.45 42.31
N PHE A 524 -26.93 -17.91 42.75
CA PHE A 524 -28.25 -18.36 42.33
C PHE A 524 -28.44 -18.21 40.81
N VAL A 525 -28.13 -17.02 40.26
CA VAL A 525 -28.27 -16.75 38.81
C VAL A 525 -27.37 -17.66 37.98
N ASN A 526 -26.14 -17.95 38.43
CA ASN A 526 -25.25 -18.88 37.75
C ASN A 526 -25.76 -20.34 37.76
N GLY A 527 -26.66 -20.69 38.70
CA GLY A 527 -27.30 -22.01 38.78
C GLY A 527 -28.57 -22.16 37.92
N LEU A 528 -29.14 -21.07 37.40
CA LEU A 528 -30.38 -21.10 36.60
C LEU A 528 -30.20 -21.77 35.24
N LEU A 529 -29.07 -21.55 34.58
CA LEU A 529 -28.76 -22.05 33.24
C LEU A 529 -27.28 -22.40 33.12
N ASP A 530 -26.95 -23.28 32.18
CA ASP A 530 -25.58 -23.40 31.69
C ASP A 530 -25.26 -22.23 30.74
N TRP A 531 -24.76 -21.15 31.32
CA TRP A 531 -24.44 -19.92 30.61
C TRP A 531 -23.35 -20.09 29.54
N LYS A 532 -22.48 -21.11 29.65
CA LYS A 532 -21.48 -21.38 28.60
C LYS A 532 -22.13 -22.03 27.39
N GLU A 533 -23.09 -22.92 27.60
CA GLU A 533 -23.89 -23.47 26.51
C GLU A 533 -24.82 -22.40 25.90
N GLU A 534 -25.33 -21.45 26.68
CA GLU A 534 -26.06 -20.27 26.13
C GLU A 534 -25.21 -19.45 25.15
N GLU A 535 -23.97 -19.15 25.52
CA GLU A 535 -23.04 -18.41 24.64
C GLU A 535 -22.77 -19.18 23.34
N LYS A 536 -22.60 -20.50 23.44
CA LYS A 536 -22.38 -21.38 22.29
C LYS A 536 -23.59 -21.48 21.37
N LEU A 537 -24.80 -21.53 21.91
CA LEU A 537 -26.04 -21.52 21.13
C LEU A 537 -26.19 -20.21 20.36
N LEU A 538 -25.94 -19.08 21.03
CA LEU A 538 -25.98 -17.77 20.37
C LEU A 538 -24.88 -17.65 19.30
N ASP A 539 -23.69 -18.20 19.54
CA ASP A 539 -22.60 -18.25 18.56
C ASP A 539 -22.95 -19.08 17.33
N GLN A 540 -23.60 -20.23 17.51
CA GLN A 540 -24.09 -21.08 16.40
C GLN A 540 -25.13 -20.38 15.53
N ILE A 541 -25.96 -19.52 16.12
CA ILE A 541 -26.98 -18.75 15.39
C ILE A 541 -26.33 -17.57 14.65
N LEU A 542 -25.44 -16.82 15.31
CA LEU A 542 -24.90 -15.59 14.77
C LEU A 542 -23.73 -15.79 13.80
N THR A 543 -22.91 -16.82 13.97
CA THR A 543 -21.76 -17.11 13.09
C THR A 543 -22.10 -17.17 11.60
N PRO A 544 -23.09 -17.99 11.16
CA PRO A 544 -23.44 -18.03 9.74
C PRO A 544 -24.02 -16.71 9.24
N LEU A 545 -24.80 -16.00 10.08
CA LEU A 545 -25.39 -14.71 9.74
C LEU A 545 -24.32 -13.61 9.59
N TRP A 546 -23.30 -13.63 10.45
CA TRP A 546 -22.15 -12.73 10.34
C TRP A 546 -21.42 -12.96 9.02
N ALA A 547 -21.09 -14.21 8.68
CA ALA A 547 -20.40 -14.55 7.43
C ALA A 547 -21.22 -14.10 6.20
N GLU A 548 -22.51 -14.46 6.15
CA GLU A 548 -23.38 -14.08 5.03
C GLU A 548 -23.48 -12.55 4.86
N THR A 549 -23.62 -11.83 5.97
CA THR A 549 -23.79 -10.37 5.95
C THR A 549 -22.50 -9.64 5.64
N TYR A 550 -21.37 -10.19 6.08
CA TYR A 550 -20.05 -9.71 5.74
C TYR A 550 -19.82 -9.82 4.22
N ASP A 551 -20.12 -10.97 3.64
CA ASP A 551 -20.00 -11.20 2.20
C ASP A 551 -20.92 -10.26 1.41
N ALA A 552 -22.15 -10.07 1.87
CA ALA A 552 -23.09 -9.12 1.26
C ALA A 552 -22.57 -7.67 1.30
N GLY A 553 -21.85 -7.29 2.37
CA GLY A 553 -21.17 -6.00 2.50
C GLY A 553 -20.02 -5.83 1.52
N ALA A 554 -19.22 -6.88 1.33
CA ALA A 554 -18.13 -6.92 0.36
C ALA A 554 -18.66 -6.83 -1.08
N GLU A 555 -19.71 -7.60 -1.41
CA GLU A 555 -20.34 -7.57 -2.74
C GLU A 555 -20.92 -6.21 -3.11
N ASP A 556 -21.42 -5.46 -2.13
CA ASP A 556 -21.91 -4.10 -2.33
C ASP A 556 -20.82 -3.18 -2.88
N VAL A 557 -19.60 -3.29 -2.35
CA VAL A 557 -18.43 -2.52 -2.80
C VAL A 557 -17.97 -3.00 -4.17
N VAL A 558 -17.85 -4.31 -4.39
CA VAL A 558 -17.47 -4.85 -5.70
C VAL A 558 -18.40 -4.33 -6.80
N ARG A 559 -19.72 -4.37 -6.56
CA ARG A 559 -20.73 -3.87 -7.51
C ARG A 559 -20.65 -2.36 -7.70
N MET A 560 -20.47 -1.60 -6.63
CA MET A 560 -20.52 -0.14 -6.70
C MET A 560 -19.25 0.48 -7.31
N TYR A 561 -18.10 -0.11 -7.05
CA TYR A 561 -16.80 0.40 -7.48
C TYR A 561 -16.22 -0.37 -8.68
N ARG A 562 -16.94 -1.38 -9.19
CA ARG A 562 -16.52 -2.23 -10.32
C ARG A 562 -15.11 -2.79 -10.13
N ILE A 563 -14.80 -3.19 -8.90
CA ILE A 563 -13.51 -3.78 -8.56
C ILE A 563 -13.38 -5.09 -9.36
N PRO A 564 -12.30 -5.30 -10.13
CA PRO A 564 -12.05 -6.55 -10.85
C PRO A 564 -12.09 -7.74 -9.88
N ALA A 565 -12.23 -8.97 -10.37
CA ALA A 565 -12.32 -10.16 -9.52
C ALA A 565 -11.02 -10.41 -8.70
N ILE A 566 -10.87 -9.66 -7.60
CA ILE A 566 -9.88 -9.83 -6.55
C ILE A 566 -10.39 -10.92 -5.60
N ASN A 567 -9.47 -11.65 -4.97
CA ASN A 567 -9.80 -12.65 -3.97
C ASN A 567 -10.60 -12.03 -2.81
N ARG A 568 -11.89 -12.34 -2.74
CA ARG A 568 -12.83 -11.76 -1.77
C ARG A 568 -12.28 -11.96 -0.35
N PRO A 569 -12.39 -10.96 0.55
CA PRO A 569 -12.14 -11.20 1.95
C PRO A 569 -13.16 -12.22 2.45
N GLU A 570 -12.69 -13.38 2.87
CA GLU A 570 -13.51 -14.30 3.65
C GLU A 570 -13.47 -13.87 5.11
N LEU A 571 -14.62 -13.93 5.77
CA LEU A 571 -14.68 -13.86 7.23
C LEU A 571 -14.12 -15.17 7.81
N THR A 572 -12.79 -15.29 7.79
CA THR A 572 -12.06 -16.50 8.24
C THR A 572 -12.12 -16.73 9.75
N SER A 573 -12.52 -15.71 10.54
CA SER A 573 -12.81 -15.87 11.97
C SER A 573 -13.84 -14.87 12.49
N THR A 574 -14.76 -15.34 13.34
CA THR A 574 -15.68 -14.47 14.13
C THR A 574 -14.93 -13.58 15.13
N ALA A 575 -13.70 -13.99 15.50
CA ALA A 575 -12.75 -13.17 16.26
C ALA A 575 -12.44 -11.84 15.57
N ARG A 576 -12.40 -11.80 14.22
CA ARG A 576 -12.22 -10.56 13.44
C ARG A 576 -13.29 -9.52 13.75
N LEU A 577 -14.52 -9.96 14.02
CA LEU A 577 -15.64 -9.09 14.39
C LEU A 577 -15.76 -8.87 15.89
N ARG A 578 -14.90 -9.46 16.75
CA ARG A 578 -15.13 -9.56 18.20
C ARG A 578 -16.51 -10.11 18.59
N GLY A 579 -17.07 -11.00 17.75
CA GLY A 579 -18.41 -11.57 17.94
C GLY A 579 -18.56 -12.28 19.28
N GLY A 580 -17.58 -13.11 19.66
CA GLY A 580 -17.58 -13.83 20.93
C GLY A 580 -17.63 -12.92 22.16
N GLN A 581 -16.90 -11.79 22.16
CA GLN A 581 -16.95 -10.84 23.29
C GLN A 581 -18.33 -10.19 23.43
N ARG A 582 -19.00 -9.88 22.32
CA ARG A 582 -20.36 -9.32 22.35
C ARG A 582 -21.40 -10.35 22.75
N ILE A 583 -21.25 -11.61 22.33
CA ILE A 583 -22.07 -12.73 22.81
C ILE A 583 -21.98 -12.85 24.34
N THR A 584 -20.76 -12.86 24.91
CA THR A 584 -20.57 -12.89 26.36
C THR A 584 -21.18 -11.66 27.06
N GLN A 585 -21.16 -10.48 26.43
CA GLN A 585 -21.83 -9.29 26.98
C GLN A 585 -23.36 -9.41 26.94
N VAL A 586 -23.92 -10.04 25.89
CA VAL A 586 -25.36 -10.30 25.81
C VAL A 586 -25.79 -11.25 26.93
N THR A 587 -25.06 -12.33 27.17
CA THR A 587 -25.38 -13.25 28.28
C THR A 587 -25.17 -12.58 29.65
N GLN A 588 -24.09 -11.82 29.82
CA GLN A 588 -23.81 -11.10 31.07
C GLN A 588 -24.89 -10.06 31.40
N THR A 589 -25.35 -9.28 30.41
CA THR A 589 -26.44 -8.31 30.63
C THR A 589 -27.76 -8.98 31.01
N THR A 590 -28.03 -10.20 30.52
CA THR A 590 -29.17 -11.00 30.99
C THR A 590 -28.97 -11.42 32.45
N LYS A 591 -27.78 -11.90 32.83
CA LYS A 591 -27.46 -12.27 34.21
C LYS A 591 -27.63 -11.10 35.17
N ASP A 592 -27.08 -9.94 34.82
CA ASP A 592 -27.12 -8.75 35.66
C ASP A 592 -28.56 -8.26 35.85
N GLN A 593 -29.40 -8.36 34.82
CA GLN A 593 -30.82 -8.01 34.90
C GLN A 593 -31.59 -8.95 35.82
N ILE A 594 -31.38 -10.26 35.71
CA ILE A 594 -32.00 -11.25 36.61
C ILE A 594 -31.49 -11.06 38.03
N ALA A 595 -30.18 -10.87 38.21
CA ALA A 595 -29.57 -10.63 39.52
C ALA A 595 -30.16 -9.39 40.20
N LYS A 596 -30.37 -8.32 39.44
CA LYS A 596 -31.01 -7.11 39.95
C LYS A 596 -32.43 -7.38 40.44
N ILE A 597 -33.27 -8.05 39.64
CA ILE A 597 -34.66 -8.36 40.02
C ILE A 597 -34.70 -9.25 41.26
N VAL A 598 -33.84 -10.27 41.30
CA VAL A 598 -33.73 -11.17 42.47
C VAL A 598 -33.28 -10.40 43.70
N SER A 599 -32.27 -9.51 43.59
CA SER A 599 -31.83 -8.71 44.74
C SER A 599 -32.92 -7.78 45.25
N GLU A 600 -33.63 -7.07 44.37
CA GLU A 600 -34.72 -6.16 44.74
C GLU A 600 -35.91 -6.92 45.34
N GLY A 601 -36.25 -8.09 44.81
CA GLY A 601 -37.32 -8.92 45.34
C GLY A 601 -36.97 -9.58 46.68
N LEU A 602 -35.70 -9.95 46.91
CA LEU A 602 -35.23 -10.46 48.20
C LEU A 602 -35.17 -9.36 49.27
N GLU A 603 -34.85 -8.11 48.91
CA GLU A 603 -34.91 -6.96 49.81
C GLU A 603 -36.35 -6.60 50.22
N THR A 604 -37.31 -6.81 49.33
CA THR A 604 -38.71 -6.44 49.53
C THR A 604 -39.60 -7.59 50.04
N GLY A 605 -39.02 -8.78 50.25
CA GLY A 605 -39.71 -9.95 50.79
C GLY A 605 -40.71 -10.60 49.82
N LYS A 606 -40.51 -10.47 48.51
CA LYS A 606 -41.41 -11.01 47.48
C LYS A 606 -41.43 -12.53 47.49
N GLY A 607 -42.61 -13.11 47.25
CA GLY A 607 -42.80 -14.55 47.14
C GLY A 607 -42.20 -15.12 45.85
N ARG A 608 -41.97 -16.44 45.80
CA ARG A 608 -41.43 -17.14 44.61
C ARG A 608 -42.25 -16.87 43.33
N GLN A 609 -43.58 -16.88 43.42
CA GLN A 609 -44.44 -16.64 42.24
C GLN A 609 -44.30 -15.20 41.71
N GLU A 610 -44.29 -14.20 42.60
CA GLU A 610 -44.11 -12.79 42.22
C GLU A 610 -42.71 -12.54 41.62
N LEU A 611 -41.66 -13.15 42.19
CA LEU A 611 -40.30 -13.11 41.65
C LEU A 611 -40.20 -13.78 40.29
N THR A 612 -40.82 -14.95 40.11
CA THR A 612 -40.86 -15.65 38.82
C THR A 612 -41.59 -14.81 37.78
N GLU A 613 -42.74 -14.21 38.11
CA GLU A 613 -43.49 -13.32 37.21
C GLU A 613 -42.64 -12.09 36.82
N GLU A 614 -41.96 -11.43 37.76
CA GLU A 614 -41.11 -10.28 37.45
C GLU A 614 -39.89 -10.63 36.59
N ILE A 615 -39.27 -11.78 36.84
CA ILE A 615 -38.17 -12.29 35.99
C ILE A 615 -38.72 -12.60 34.59
N MET A 616 -39.88 -13.26 34.49
CA MET A 616 -40.50 -13.59 33.21
C MET A 616 -40.95 -12.35 32.44
N ASP A 617 -41.51 -11.33 33.08
CA ASP A 617 -41.89 -10.06 32.45
C ASP A 617 -40.66 -9.27 31.97
N ALA A 618 -39.60 -9.23 32.78
CA ALA A 618 -38.35 -8.60 32.38
C ALA A 618 -37.70 -9.32 31.19
N MET A 619 -37.79 -10.65 31.16
CA MET A 619 -37.37 -11.48 30.03
C MET A 619 -38.34 -11.41 28.84
N GLY A 620 -39.62 -11.06 29.05
CA GLY A 620 -40.64 -10.84 28.02
C GLY A 620 -40.47 -9.53 27.25
N SER A 621 -39.73 -8.55 27.81
CA SER A 621 -39.35 -7.29 27.14
C SER A 621 -38.30 -7.46 26.01
N THR A 622 -38.07 -8.70 25.58
CA THR A 622 -37.00 -9.16 24.69
C THR A 622 -37.09 -8.68 23.25
N GLU A 623 -38.24 -8.19 22.76
CA GLU A 623 -38.36 -7.77 21.36
C GLU A 623 -37.49 -6.53 21.04
N THR A 624 -37.50 -5.51 21.93
CA THR A 624 -36.72 -4.28 21.70
C THR A 624 -35.22 -4.52 21.86
N ARG A 625 -34.85 -5.36 22.84
CA ARG A 625 -33.47 -5.77 23.08
C ARG A 625 -32.94 -6.65 21.94
N ALA A 626 -33.72 -7.64 21.49
CA ALA A 626 -33.39 -8.50 20.36
C ALA A 626 -33.18 -7.69 19.08
N ARG A 627 -34.08 -6.73 18.79
CA ARG A 627 -33.90 -5.81 17.65
C ARG A 627 -32.63 -4.98 17.75
N THR A 628 -32.29 -4.49 18.93
CA THR A 628 -31.08 -3.67 19.13
C THR A 628 -29.81 -4.51 18.89
N ILE A 629 -29.76 -5.72 19.45
CA ILE A 629 -28.65 -6.66 19.26
C ILE A 629 -28.56 -7.07 17.78
N ALA A 630 -29.67 -7.45 17.18
CA ALA A 630 -29.74 -7.82 15.77
C ALA A 630 -29.24 -6.71 14.85
N ALA A 631 -29.70 -5.47 15.05
CA ALA A 631 -29.26 -4.31 14.29
C ALA A 631 -27.77 -4.01 14.48
N GLN A 632 -27.26 -4.14 15.71
CA GLN A 632 -25.85 -3.93 16.00
C GLN A 632 -24.96 -4.98 15.33
N GLU A 633 -25.30 -6.27 15.46
CA GLU A 633 -24.54 -7.37 14.88
C GLU A 633 -24.58 -7.34 13.35
N CYS A 634 -25.76 -7.11 12.76
CA CYS A 634 -25.93 -6.94 11.32
C CYS A 634 -25.08 -5.78 10.79
N ASN A 635 -25.19 -4.59 11.39
CA ASN A 635 -24.47 -3.41 10.90
C ASN A 635 -22.96 -3.56 11.04
N THR A 636 -22.49 -4.11 12.16
CA THR A 636 -21.06 -4.35 12.38
C THR A 636 -20.49 -5.28 11.32
N SER A 637 -21.17 -6.40 11.04
CA SER A 637 -20.70 -7.36 10.03
C SER A 637 -20.75 -6.78 8.61
N LEU A 638 -21.85 -6.11 8.26
CA LEU A 638 -22.06 -5.52 6.93
C LEU A 638 -20.99 -4.47 6.61
N LEU A 639 -20.74 -3.58 7.56
CA LEU A 639 -19.79 -2.47 7.38
C LEU A 639 -18.34 -2.95 7.45
N ALA A 640 -18.04 -4.00 8.22
CA ALA A 640 -16.75 -4.68 8.21
C ALA A 640 -16.43 -5.24 6.82
N GLY A 641 -17.34 -6.03 6.24
CA GLY A 641 -17.15 -6.60 4.90
C GLY A 641 -17.02 -5.52 3.82
N ASN A 642 -17.80 -4.44 3.95
CA ASN A 642 -17.71 -3.28 3.08
C ASN A 642 -16.33 -2.60 3.15
N PHE A 643 -15.85 -2.29 4.36
CA PHE A 643 -14.55 -1.65 4.57
C PHE A 643 -13.37 -2.55 4.14
N ASP A 644 -13.41 -3.82 4.53
CA ASP A 644 -12.34 -4.78 4.23
C ASP A 644 -12.22 -5.03 2.72
N MET A 645 -13.34 -5.08 2.00
CA MET A 645 -13.33 -5.18 0.54
C MET A 645 -12.79 -3.90 -0.10
N ALA A 646 -13.14 -2.72 0.44
CA ALA A 646 -12.62 -1.47 -0.08
C ALA A 646 -11.09 -1.36 0.10
N GLN A 647 -10.58 -1.77 1.25
CA GLN A 647 -9.15 -1.80 1.54
C GLN A 647 -8.40 -2.78 0.62
N ARG A 648 -8.94 -4.00 0.42
CA ARG A 648 -8.37 -4.98 -0.52
C ARG A 648 -8.49 -4.55 -1.98
N GLY A 649 -9.52 -3.77 -2.31
CA GLY A 649 -9.78 -3.21 -3.62
C GLY A 649 -8.78 -2.15 -4.07
N GLY A 650 -7.85 -1.74 -3.20
CA GLY A 650 -6.87 -0.70 -3.50
C GLY A 650 -7.44 0.72 -3.49
N LEU A 651 -8.61 0.93 -2.87
CA LEU A 651 -9.19 2.27 -2.74
C LEU A 651 -8.37 3.11 -1.75
N SER A 652 -8.13 4.37 -2.12
CA SER A 652 -7.12 5.21 -1.49
C SER A 652 -7.65 5.96 -0.26
N THR A 653 -8.88 6.45 -0.36
CA THR A 653 -9.51 7.28 0.68
C THR A 653 -10.89 6.76 1.05
N LYS A 654 -11.35 7.15 2.24
CA LYS A 654 -12.69 6.86 2.74
C LYS A 654 -13.35 8.13 3.27
N THR A 655 -14.63 8.29 2.96
CA THR A 655 -15.45 9.43 3.36
C THR A 655 -16.62 8.96 4.20
N TRP A 656 -16.82 9.60 5.36
CA TRP A 656 -17.89 9.25 6.30
C TRP A 656 -19.20 9.93 5.94
N HIS A 657 -20.29 9.16 5.84
CA HIS A 657 -21.62 9.68 5.54
C HIS A 657 -22.64 9.27 6.58
N VAL A 658 -23.55 10.19 6.85
CA VAL A 658 -24.66 10.00 7.78
C VAL A 658 -25.96 9.85 6.99
N THR A 659 -26.64 8.72 7.15
CA THR A 659 -27.91 8.42 6.45
C THR A 659 -29.03 9.40 6.80
N ASN A 660 -29.10 9.85 8.07
CA ASN A 660 -30.05 10.87 8.50
C ASN A 660 -29.39 11.77 9.56
N VAL A 661 -29.07 13.00 9.16
CA VAL A 661 -28.41 13.99 10.03
C VAL A 661 -29.25 14.31 11.27
N GLY A 662 -30.58 14.36 11.15
CA GLY A 662 -31.47 14.65 12.28
C GLY A 662 -31.56 13.54 13.33
N LYS A 663 -31.20 12.30 12.97
CA LYS A 663 -31.18 11.14 13.89
C LYS A 663 -29.78 10.74 14.34
N ALA A 664 -28.74 11.35 13.78
CA ALA A 664 -27.37 11.01 14.10
C ALA A 664 -26.89 11.77 15.34
N ARG A 665 -26.06 11.10 16.13
CA ARG A 665 -25.35 11.71 17.27
C ARG A 665 -24.41 12.81 16.82
N ASP A 666 -24.16 13.77 17.71
CA ASP A 666 -23.35 14.97 17.44
C ASP A 666 -21.96 14.61 16.91
N THR A 667 -21.30 13.65 17.56
CA THR A 667 -19.97 13.15 17.18
C THR A 667 -19.91 12.62 15.75
N HIS A 668 -20.99 12.02 15.24
CA HIS A 668 -21.05 11.46 13.89
C HIS A 668 -21.56 12.49 12.86
N ARG A 669 -22.40 13.44 13.28
CA ARG A 669 -22.81 14.57 12.43
C ARG A 669 -21.60 15.39 11.99
N GLU A 670 -20.65 15.60 12.90
CA GLU A 670 -19.39 16.30 12.62
C GLU A 670 -18.43 15.51 11.72
N LEU A 671 -18.60 14.19 11.62
CA LEU A 671 -17.85 13.35 10.69
C LEU A 671 -18.45 13.35 9.28
N ASN A 672 -19.70 13.80 9.12
CA ASN A 672 -20.39 13.76 7.83
C ASN A 672 -19.63 14.58 6.75
N GLY A 673 -19.25 13.91 5.67
CA GLY A 673 -18.48 14.48 4.57
C GLY A 673 -16.96 14.57 4.81
N LYS A 674 -16.44 14.15 5.98
CA LYS A 674 -15.00 14.10 6.22
C LYS A 674 -14.36 12.94 5.45
N THR A 675 -13.27 13.23 4.76
CA THR A 675 -12.45 12.24 4.03
C THR A 675 -11.12 12.07 4.75
N VAL A 676 -10.68 10.82 4.91
CA VAL A 676 -9.37 10.44 5.46
C VAL A 676 -8.74 9.34 4.61
N MET A 677 -7.44 9.13 4.73
CA MET A 677 -6.76 8.02 4.04
C MET A 677 -7.29 6.67 4.53
N MET A 678 -7.20 5.61 3.72
CA MET A 678 -7.73 4.29 4.09
C MET A 678 -7.10 3.75 5.40
N SER A 679 -5.83 4.04 5.66
CA SER A 679 -5.08 3.65 6.87
C SER A 679 -5.36 4.50 8.11
N GLU A 680 -5.95 5.69 7.97
CA GLU A 680 -6.13 6.64 9.08
C GLU A 680 -7.48 6.50 9.78
N PRO A 681 -7.57 6.62 11.11
CA PRO A 681 -8.86 6.59 11.81
C PRO A 681 -9.61 7.92 11.70
N PHE A 682 -10.93 7.87 11.69
CA PHE A 682 -11.77 9.02 11.99
C PHE A 682 -11.71 9.32 13.49
N VAL A 683 -11.49 10.59 13.84
CA VAL A 683 -11.45 11.06 15.23
C VAL A 683 -12.72 11.85 15.55
N THR A 684 -13.50 11.38 16.51
CA THR A 684 -14.70 12.10 16.98
C THR A 684 -14.31 13.31 17.84
N SER A 685 -15.23 14.27 18.06
CA SER A 685 -15.03 15.39 18.98
C SER A 685 -14.73 14.97 20.42
N LYS A 686 -15.07 13.72 20.79
CA LYS A 686 -14.74 13.13 22.09
C LYS A 686 -13.38 12.42 22.11
N GLY A 687 -12.62 12.48 21.02
CA GLY A 687 -11.31 11.84 20.89
C GLY A 687 -11.34 10.35 20.57
N ASN A 688 -12.52 9.77 20.31
CA ASN A 688 -12.64 8.35 19.97
C ASN A 688 -12.19 8.12 18.53
N LYS A 689 -11.44 7.04 18.30
CA LYS A 689 -10.90 6.66 16.99
C LYS A 689 -11.71 5.51 16.40
N LEU A 690 -12.23 5.68 15.18
CA LEU A 690 -12.97 4.65 14.46
C LEU A 690 -12.42 4.53 13.03
N MET A 691 -12.14 3.31 12.57
CA MET A 691 -11.78 3.08 11.16
C MET A 691 -13.01 3.12 10.26
N MET A 692 -14.17 2.75 10.79
CA MET A 692 -15.42 2.69 10.06
C MET A 692 -16.64 2.86 10.99
N PRO A 693 -17.85 3.12 10.45
CA PRO A 693 -19.08 3.02 11.21
C PRO A 693 -19.23 1.61 11.81
N CYS A 694 -19.75 1.53 13.04
CA CYS A 694 -19.84 0.27 13.79
C CYS A 694 -18.49 -0.48 13.94
N ASP A 695 -17.37 0.23 14.07
CA ASP A 695 -16.04 -0.39 14.21
C ASP A 695 -16.00 -1.42 15.36
N PRO A 696 -15.77 -2.72 15.10
CA PRO A 696 -15.68 -3.74 16.13
C PRO A 696 -14.48 -3.56 17.05
N ASN A 697 -13.47 -2.75 16.67
CA ASN A 697 -12.33 -2.45 17.54
C ASN A 697 -12.60 -1.32 18.54
N CYS A 698 -13.65 -0.51 18.32
CA CYS A 698 -14.02 0.56 19.22
C CYS A 698 -14.77 0.00 20.45
N THR A 699 -14.23 0.21 21.65
CA THR A 699 -14.81 -0.25 22.91
C THR A 699 -15.90 0.66 23.47
N VAL A 700 -16.14 1.82 22.82
CA VAL A 700 -17.09 2.83 23.29
C VAL A 700 -18.46 2.60 22.66
N ALA A 701 -19.36 1.96 23.41
CA ALA A 701 -20.70 1.60 22.95
C ALA A 701 -21.53 2.80 22.43
N SER A 702 -21.35 4.00 22.99
CA SER A 702 -22.07 5.20 22.55
C SER A 702 -21.73 5.63 21.11
N GLU A 703 -20.60 5.20 20.56
CA GLU A 703 -20.18 5.51 19.18
C GLU A 703 -20.57 4.40 18.18
N THR A 704 -20.73 3.16 18.64
CA THR A 704 -20.97 2.01 17.74
C THR A 704 -22.42 1.52 17.72
N VAL A 705 -23.11 1.53 18.86
CA VAL A 705 -24.49 1.02 18.99
C VAL A 705 -25.47 1.90 18.23
N ASN A 706 -26.44 1.30 17.53
CA ASN A 706 -27.49 2.00 16.77
C ASN A 706 -26.96 3.00 15.72
N CYS A 707 -25.76 2.76 15.20
CA CYS A 707 -25.17 3.60 14.16
C CYS A 707 -25.75 3.25 12.78
N HIS A 708 -26.14 4.27 12.03
CA HIS A 708 -26.69 4.15 10.67
C HIS A 708 -25.80 4.80 9.62
N CYS A 709 -24.56 5.15 9.97
CA CYS A 709 -23.60 5.77 9.05
C CYS A 709 -23.11 4.74 8.02
N PHE A 710 -22.50 5.23 6.95
CA PHE A 710 -21.89 4.42 5.91
C PHE A 710 -20.67 5.13 5.33
N LEU A 711 -19.85 4.39 4.59
CA LEU A 711 -18.67 4.93 3.93
C LEU A 711 -18.87 4.98 2.42
N THR A 712 -18.24 5.96 1.79
CA THR A 712 -17.89 5.90 0.36
C THR A 712 -16.38 5.99 0.21
N TYR A 713 -15.87 5.51 -0.91
CA TYR A 713 -14.45 5.41 -1.17
C TYR A 713 -14.10 6.12 -2.47
N ASP A 714 -12.84 6.52 -2.62
CA ASP A 714 -12.31 7.08 -3.87
C ASP A 714 -10.98 6.43 -4.23
#